data_AF-A0A327HKX9-F1
#
_entry.id   AF-A0A327HKX9-F1
#
_cell.length_a   1.000
_cell.length_b   1.000
_cell.length_c   1.000
_cell.angle_alpha   90.00
_cell.angle_beta   90.00
_cell.angle_gamma   90.00
#
_symmetry.space_group_name_H-M   'P 1'
#
loop_
_entity.id
_entity.type
_entity.pdbx_description
1 polymer ?
#
loop_
_entity_poly.entity_id
_entity_poly.type
_entity_poly.pdbx_seq_one_letter_code
_entity_poly.pdbx_strand_id
1 'polypeptide(L)'
;MMVTLIIVGVTIFLVILIWFVFFTNNELDGDDGLSSIVDFQMPKLFAEKEKGFFGSFRKKKSKDEESENIKSLRGEMLGKRKSLTSLEQEIGDVQLIRNARTAARRELEEKRTKCMNMADEVLQIQDKLGIPPDEAFDDNIENMDLVDLDLRMTELSHVLRLLRREVDHQDAEKMKERLRRKQEEVTEKRMIQEKKKLEMEEALLKDRLKKMKDEEALRYNIQNAKTIEELENIEIKTKDKEELKELNELIEISRERILKEEEELRHLENFERLNEEILNSPTVEELEKVTIEDVNEIQNNKLNEVYKQRHKLLSDRETLAKQLKRYEELIEKIEQLTELNEFDELVIDGVNPRQMKELEQIKRMRRMIVANIMYENKISNSSSVNELNEMIITGVSEENEFELIKMRNERIAELEDEILSAAVKSYEDRITNATSVLEIDNLEFEDIEGDNLIMLNELKVSKRASLVAKIREEGYRENYQKLRDQMKTLDDLEELRGFEIFNVGESYAIELEKLRLGRVEFLEEQERLRIEQEELEKYNSIRKAIMHAQNSEEIQGIEIGEVNEEQKEELTNLKDEMYVILKEEESIRIYVDKALDEEGLTPIEFNDDVENVFLNRFGEYGAKIGDVQFSLIWENNNDLDLIIKTPQNELIHRARKTSSCNGLLDLEMNMKPESKSPLENIVWEGISGGGGEYSIFVWHRKRHGMLRGKDPTTFTIRVANGSNEVVFISGQTSFGDPLKFISNVTVKDVATRGKEIQEKEETYLNLKDMINGAISVNELENIELINLSRVRYNELVILKDEVKNKLELKEEEERIIKENKQAEELLQMINEGNLEELKNLTIEGVNEDKVEFLSSLLQDKISDLEMEEERKRRMVVANERMMKALNDAESAGPLEMLEEEERRDADFDKRLRKAGAKDGEFRISLLWDNFNDLDIIITSPSGEIIHSGNRNTSCGGVLDIDMNFKPESKKPVENVYWEKGKAIPGEYKVYVHHFKKHNKRNNQDPTEFRVQMKMGERRGELKGRLSNGDPVMFVGTLNFDRK
;
A
#
# COMPACT_ATOMS: atom_id res chain seq x y z
N MET A 1 19.53 55.76 3.75
CA MET A 1 19.99 56.66 2.65
C MET A 1 18.94 56.52 1.55
N MET A 2 18.00 57.46 1.42
CA MET A 2 18.09 58.78 0.74
C MET A 2 18.09 58.67 -0.81
N VAL A 3 17.31 59.46 -1.57
CA VAL A 3 16.22 60.40 -1.21
C VAL A 3 15.40 60.86 -2.45
N THR A 4 14.42 61.77 -2.23
CA THR A 4 13.57 62.59 -3.16
C THR A 4 12.15 62.06 -3.41
N LEU A 5 11.06 62.84 -3.41
CA LEU A 5 10.71 64.24 -3.01
C LEU A 5 9.14 64.27 -2.85
N ILE A 6 8.40 65.24 -2.26
CA ILE A 6 8.60 66.58 -1.67
C ILE A 6 7.63 66.77 -0.47
N ILE A 7 7.66 67.89 0.29
CA ILE A 7 6.87 68.13 1.52
C ILE A 7 6.37 69.60 1.62
N VAL A 8 5.42 69.87 2.54
CA VAL A 8 4.90 71.15 3.11
C VAL A 8 3.60 71.67 2.45
N GLY A 9 2.54 72.04 3.19
CA GLY A 9 2.32 72.05 4.65
C GLY A 9 0.93 72.63 5.04
N VAL A 10 0.71 72.93 6.34
CA VAL A 10 -0.58 73.31 7.00
C VAL A 10 -1.52 72.09 7.18
N THR A 11 -1.76 71.46 8.35
CA THR A 11 -2.04 71.84 9.77
C THR A 11 -3.49 72.30 10.06
N ILE A 12 -4.13 71.63 11.05
CA ILE A 12 -5.38 72.04 11.75
C ILE A 12 -6.62 72.04 10.83
N PHE A 13 -7.43 70.98 10.83
CA PHE A 13 -8.38 70.70 11.92
C PHE A 13 -8.64 69.19 12.16
N LEU A 14 -9.30 68.88 13.30
CA LEU A 14 -9.62 67.55 13.82
C LEU A 14 -10.38 66.67 12.81
N VAL A 15 -10.23 65.33 12.72
CA VAL A 15 -10.03 64.26 13.74
C VAL A 15 -11.31 64.04 14.58
N ILE A 16 -11.47 62.84 15.18
CA ILE A 16 -12.56 62.44 16.10
C ILE A 16 -13.93 62.21 15.39
N LEU A 17 -14.54 61.01 15.41
CA LEU A 17 -14.08 59.69 15.86
C LEU A 17 -14.69 58.60 14.96
N ILE A 18 -13.84 57.71 14.45
CA ILE A 18 -14.19 56.30 14.22
C ILE A 18 -14.23 55.62 15.60
N TRP A 19 -14.75 54.38 15.70
CA TRP A 19 -14.60 53.48 16.85
C TRP A 19 -15.62 53.64 17.98
N PHE A 20 -16.57 52.70 18.01
CA PHE A 20 -16.67 51.60 18.99
C PHE A 20 -16.10 51.81 20.42
N VAL A 21 -16.73 51.13 21.39
CA VAL A 21 -16.27 50.84 22.78
C VAL A 21 -16.67 51.82 23.92
N PHE A 22 -17.85 51.54 24.50
CA PHE A 22 -18.13 51.36 25.95
C PHE A 22 -18.07 52.49 27.00
N PHE A 23 -18.66 52.16 28.18
CA PHE A 23 -18.51 52.73 29.53
C PHE A 23 -18.90 54.20 29.81
N THR A 24 -20.22 54.41 29.82
CA THR A 24 -21.03 54.87 30.98
C THR A 24 -20.59 56.03 31.91
N ASN A 25 -21.63 56.78 32.31
CA ASN A 25 -21.92 57.31 33.65
C ASN A 25 -21.47 58.72 34.08
N ASN A 26 -22.52 59.45 34.48
CA ASN A 26 -22.66 60.30 35.67
C ASN A 26 -22.29 61.80 35.62
N GLU A 27 -23.38 62.57 35.50
CA GLU A 27 -23.91 63.46 36.55
C GLU A 27 -23.57 64.95 36.56
N LEU A 28 -24.66 65.73 36.48
CA LEU A 28 -24.91 67.03 37.14
C LEU A 28 -24.09 68.24 36.62
N ASP A 29 -24.60 69.47 36.66
CA ASP A 29 -25.79 70.01 37.34
C ASP A 29 -26.38 71.21 36.55
N GLY A 30 -27.59 71.67 36.87
CA GLY A 30 -28.03 73.05 36.56
C GLY A 30 -29.30 73.24 35.71
N ASP A 31 -30.40 73.51 36.42
CA ASP A 31 -31.68 74.12 35.96
C ASP A 31 -31.50 75.41 35.12
N ASP A 32 -32.50 75.95 34.39
CA ASP A 32 -33.90 76.09 34.81
C ASP A 32 -34.92 76.34 33.67
N GLY A 33 -36.09 75.70 33.78
CA GLY A 33 -37.40 76.06 33.21
C GLY A 33 -37.62 76.18 31.69
N LEU A 34 -38.79 75.92 31.09
CA LEU A 34 -40.08 75.32 31.48
C LEU A 34 -40.74 74.82 30.16
N SER A 35 -41.62 73.80 30.09
CA SER A 35 -42.12 72.79 31.04
C SER A 35 -42.98 71.76 30.28
N SER A 36 -43.00 70.48 30.70
CA SER A 36 -44.03 69.44 30.41
C SER A 36 -44.56 69.31 28.97
N ILE A 37 -44.31 68.26 28.18
CA ILE A 37 -44.08 66.83 28.50
C ILE A 37 -45.30 66.18 29.20
N VAL A 38 -46.10 65.49 28.35
CA VAL A 38 -46.73 64.13 28.45
C VAL A 38 -47.50 63.74 29.75
N ASP A 39 -48.29 62.66 29.82
CA ASP A 39 -48.43 61.48 28.94
C ASP A 39 -49.84 60.86 28.98
N PHE A 40 -50.11 59.91 28.07
CA PHE A 40 -51.27 59.01 28.16
C PHE A 40 -51.01 57.65 27.50
N GLN A 41 -50.14 56.82 28.10
CA GLN A 41 -49.93 55.44 27.64
C GLN A 41 -51.01 54.48 28.14
N MET A 42 -51.76 53.95 27.16
CA MET A 42 -52.07 52.53 26.88
C MET A 42 -52.57 51.56 28.00
N PRO A 43 -53.40 50.55 27.63
CA PRO A 43 -54.17 49.76 28.60
C PRO A 43 -53.63 48.33 28.83
N LYS A 44 -54.23 47.63 29.81
CA LYS A 44 -54.64 46.22 29.63
C LYS A 44 -55.80 45.84 30.56
N LEU A 45 -56.51 44.77 30.19
CA LEU A 45 -57.77 44.32 30.77
C LEU A 45 -57.59 43.00 31.54
N PHE A 46 -58.24 42.89 32.72
CA PHE A 46 -58.87 41.68 33.28
C PHE A 46 -57.94 40.47 33.61
N ALA A 47 -58.23 39.59 34.57
CA ALA A 47 -59.25 39.58 35.64
C ALA A 47 -58.85 38.60 36.76
N GLU A 48 -59.50 38.71 37.93
CA GLU A 48 -60.32 37.62 38.52
C GLU A 48 -61.11 38.12 39.75
N LYS A 49 -62.08 37.30 40.13
CA LYS A 49 -62.96 37.22 41.34
C LYS A 49 -62.40 37.81 42.67
N GLU A 50 -63.20 38.21 43.67
CA GLU A 50 -64.61 37.87 44.00
C GLU A 50 -65.28 38.84 45.03
N LYS A 51 -66.64 38.80 45.15
CA LYS A 51 -67.54 39.18 46.31
C LYS A 51 -67.34 40.52 47.08
N GLY A 52 -68.42 41.28 47.40
CA GLY A 52 -68.25 42.41 48.37
C GLY A 52 -69.38 43.32 48.90
N PHE A 53 -70.60 43.39 48.35
CA PHE A 53 -71.84 43.94 49.00
C PHE A 53 -71.87 45.39 49.61
N PHE A 54 -72.69 46.29 49.01
CA PHE A 54 -73.46 47.41 49.61
C PHE A 54 -72.78 48.69 50.20
N GLY A 55 -73.35 49.88 49.89
CA GLY A 55 -73.05 51.17 50.56
C GLY A 55 -73.73 52.42 49.95
N SER A 56 -74.81 52.93 50.57
CA SER A 56 -75.73 53.95 49.98
C SER A 56 -75.24 55.41 49.86
N PHE A 57 -75.82 56.13 48.88
CA PHE A 57 -75.83 57.60 48.71
C PHE A 57 -76.08 58.43 49.99
N ARG A 58 -75.51 59.66 50.04
CA ARG A 58 -76.28 60.87 50.42
C ARG A 58 -75.71 62.20 49.90
N LYS A 59 -76.62 63.15 49.62
CA LYS A 59 -76.34 64.54 49.16
C LYS A 59 -76.02 65.50 50.32
N LYS A 60 -75.38 66.63 50.01
CA LYS A 60 -75.64 67.94 50.67
C LYS A 60 -75.60 69.10 49.67
N LYS A 61 -76.04 70.31 50.10
CA LYS A 61 -76.50 71.41 49.22
C LYS A 61 -76.54 72.77 49.97
N SER A 62 -76.06 73.84 49.34
CA SER A 62 -76.30 75.28 49.64
C SER A 62 -75.91 76.11 48.39
N LYS A 63 -76.61 77.18 47.94
CA LYS A 63 -77.03 78.45 48.60
C LYS A 63 -75.80 79.35 48.92
N ASP A 64 -75.71 80.67 48.64
CA ASP A 64 -76.69 81.76 48.33
C ASP A 64 -76.01 83.02 47.75
N GLU A 65 -76.64 84.06 47.15
CA GLU A 65 -77.97 84.34 46.51
C GLU A 65 -77.85 85.70 45.70
N GLU A 66 -78.92 86.19 45.04
CA GLU A 66 -79.24 87.60 44.63
C GLU A 66 -78.36 88.56 43.76
N SER A 67 -78.98 89.13 42.71
CA SER A 67 -79.48 90.53 42.77
C SER A 67 -80.54 90.80 41.67
N GLU A 68 -81.58 91.59 41.97
CA GLU A 68 -82.60 91.96 40.98
C GLU A 68 -82.28 93.28 40.26
N ASN A 69 -81.99 93.18 38.96
CA ASN A 69 -82.42 94.20 38.02
C ASN A 69 -82.58 93.62 36.59
N ILE A 70 -83.04 94.43 35.64
CA ILE A 70 -83.22 94.03 34.23
C ILE A 70 -84.30 92.93 34.01
N LYS A 71 -85.46 93.06 34.68
CA LYS A 71 -86.67 92.28 34.35
C LYS A 71 -87.20 92.54 32.93
N SER A 72 -86.70 93.54 32.20
CA SER A 72 -87.11 93.88 30.82
C SER A 72 -86.36 93.11 29.72
N LEU A 73 -85.08 92.75 29.87
CA LEU A 73 -84.38 91.92 28.86
C LEU A 73 -84.86 90.46 28.86
N ARG A 74 -85.51 89.99 29.94
CA ARG A 74 -85.87 88.58 30.12
C ARG A 74 -86.82 88.05 29.04
N GLY A 75 -87.62 88.91 28.41
CA GLY A 75 -88.49 88.55 27.28
C GLY A 75 -87.69 88.22 26.02
N GLU A 76 -86.90 89.16 25.51
CA GLU A 76 -86.05 88.96 24.32
C GLU A 76 -84.99 87.87 24.55
N MET A 77 -84.42 87.81 25.76
CA MET A 77 -83.47 86.77 26.16
C MET A 77 -84.09 85.36 26.19
N LEU A 78 -85.39 85.20 26.41
CA LEU A 78 -86.03 83.87 26.35
C LEU A 78 -86.28 83.41 24.90
N GLY A 79 -86.59 84.34 23.99
CA GLY A 79 -86.60 84.06 22.55
C GLY A 79 -85.19 83.68 22.07
N LYS A 80 -84.21 84.56 22.31
CA LYS A 80 -82.82 84.33 21.91
C LYS A 80 -82.17 83.12 22.58
N ARG A 81 -82.52 82.76 23.82
CA ARG A 81 -81.99 81.54 24.47
C ARG A 81 -82.57 80.27 23.87
N LYS A 82 -83.83 80.22 23.43
CA LYS A 82 -84.35 79.04 22.72
C LYS A 82 -83.66 78.85 21.37
N SER A 83 -83.43 79.93 20.62
CA SER A 83 -82.61 79.84 19.40
C SER A 83 -81.15 79.52 19.71
N LEU A 84 -80.58 80.03 20.81
CA LEU A 84 -79.20 79.70 21.21
C LEU A 84 -79.08 78.22 21.55
N THR A 85 -79.96 77.63 22.37
CA THR A 85 -79.88 76.20 22.68
C THR A 85 -80.13 75.31 21.46
N SER A 86 -80.96 75.76 20.51
CA SER A 86 -81.12 75.07 19.21
C SER A 86 -79.83 75.12 18.40
N LEU A 87 -79.19 76.29 18.32
CA LEU A 87 -77.92 76.49 17.61
C LEU A 87 -76.73 75.83 18.34
N GLU A 88 -76.71 75.78 19.67
CA GLU A 88 -75.69 75.11 20.48
C GLU A 88 -75.80 73.58 20.32
N GLN A 89 -77.02 73.06 20.18
CA GLN A 89 -77.27 71.66 19.86
C GLN A 89 -76.91 71.35 18.40
N GLU A 90 -77.33 72.17 17.43
CA GLU A 90 -76.91 72.04 16.02
C GLU A 90 -75.39 72.17 15.85
N ILE A 91 -74.72 73.07 16.59
CA ILE A 91 -73.26 73.20 16.61
C ILE A 91 -72.63 71.96 17.27
N GLY A 92 -73.21 71.42 18.34
CA GLY A 92 -72.78 70.17 18.96
C GLY A 92 -72.86 68.99 18.00
N ASP A 93 -73.99 68.81 17.33
CA ASP A 93 -74.22 67.76 16.33
C ASP A 93 -73.31 67.94 15.10
N VAL A 94 -73.14 69.18 14.60
CA VAL A 94 -72.19 69.50 13.53
C VAL A 94 -70.74 69.24 13.96
N GLN A 95 -70.37 69.50 15.21
CA GLN A 95 -69.03 69.24 15.73
C GLN A 95 -68.79 67.73 15.92
N LEU A 96 -69.80 66.96 16.35
CA LEU A 96 -69.76 65.49 16.39
C LEU A 96 -69.61 64.91 14.97
N ILE A 97 -70.40 65.39 14.00
CA ILE A 97 -70.28 65.04 12.58
C ILE A 97 -68.89 65.40 12.05
N ARG A 98 -68.34 66.56 12.42
CA ARG A 98 -66.99 67.01 12.02
C ARG A 98 -65.90 66.10 12.59
N ASN A 99 -66.00 65.75 13.87
CA ASN A 99 -65.07 64.85 14.56
C ASN A 99 -65.12 63.43 13.98
N ALA A 100 -66.32 62.89 13.73
CA ALA A 100 -66.51 61.60 13.06
C ALA A 100 -65.95 61.62 11.63
N ARG A 101 -66.13 62.72 10.89
CA ARG A 101 -65.60 62.89 9.53
C ARG A 101 -64.08 63.07 9.49
N THR A 102 -63.46 63.59 10.55
CA THR A 102 -61.99 63.57 10.71
C THR A 102 -61.47 62.19 11.12
N ALA A 103 -62.19 61.45 11.97
CA ALA A 103 -61.83 60.09 12.36
C ALA A 103 -61.88 59.13 11.15
N ALA A 104 -62.97 59.14 10.38
CA ALA A 104 -63.11 58.32 9.17
C ALA A 104 -62.07 58.67 8.07
N ARG A 105 -61.64 59.94 7.99
CA ARG A 105 -60.52 60.33 7.12
C ARG A 105 -59.18 59.79 7.60
N ARG A 106 -58.93 59.84 8.92
CA ARG A 106 -57.71 59.27 9.51
C ARG A 106 -57.63 57.76 9.30
N GLU A 107 -58.74 57.05 9.54
CA GLU A 107 -58.83 55.60 9.31
C GLU A 107 -58.56 55.24 7.84
N LEU A 108 -59.08 56.04 6.89
CA LEU A 108 -58.82 55.87 5.46
C LEU A 108 -57.35 56.05 5.11
N GLU A 109 -56.67 57.09 5.62
CA GLU A 109 -55.24 57.30 5.38
C GLU A 109 -54.35 56.24 6.07
N GLU A 110 -54.74 55.75 7.26
CA GLU A 110 -54.09 54.64 7.96
C GLU A 110 -54.25 53.30 7.22
N LYS A 111 -55.36 53.07 6.50
CA LYS A 111 -55.51 51.92 5.60
C LYS A 111 -54.76 52.08 4.27
N ARG A 112 -54.70 53.29 3.70
CA ARG A 112 -53.93 53.59 2.47
C ARG A 112 -52.45 53.30 2.64
N THR A 113 -51.84 53.91 3.66
CA THR A 113 -50.43 53.69 4.00
C THR A 113 -50.14 52.21 4.29
N LYS A 114 -51.08 51.49 4.90
CA LYS A 114 -50.95 50.05 5.10
C LYS A 114 -51.05 49.23 3.81
N CYS A 115 -51.93 49.59 2.86
CA CYS A 115 -51.95 49.00 1.52
C CYS A 115 -50.62 49.22 0.77
N MET A 116 -50.12 50.45 0.75
CA MET A 116 -48.88 50.80 0.03
C MET A 116 -47.68 50.02 0.58
N ASN A 117 -47.50 50.02 1.92
CA ASN A 117 -46.45 49.22 2.56
C ASN A 117 -46.55 47.71 2.24
N MET A 118 -47.76 47.18 2.03
CA MET A 118 -47.98 45.78 1.65
C MET A 118 -47.73 45.53 0.15
N ALA A 119 -47.94 46.52 -0.72
CA ALA A 119 -47.58 46.46 -2.14
C ALA A 119 -46.05 46.54 -2.34
N ASP A 120 -45.38 47.46 -1.64
CA ASP A 120 -43.91 47.53 -1.57
C ASP A 120 -43.31 46.19 -1.12
N GLU A 121 -43.90 45.53 -0.11
CA GLU A 121 -43.42 44.24 0.37
C GLU A 121 -43.67 43.11 -0.64
N VAL A 122 -44.76 43.14 -1.43
CA VAL A 122 -44.96 42.21 -2.56
C VAL A 122 -43.84 42.35 -3.58
N LEU A 123 -43.53 43.58 -4.00
CA LEU A 123 -42.49 43.86 -4.99
C LEU A 123 -41.10 43.43 -4.49
N GLN A 124 -40.77 43.69 -3.22
CA GLN A 124 -39.50 43.27 -2.61
C GLN A 124 -39.35 41.74 -2.51
N ILE A 125 -40.45 40.99 -2.35
CA ILE A 125 -40.40 39.53 -2.32
C ILE A 125 -40.41 38.94 -3.75
N GLN A 126 -41.09 39.57 -4.70
CA GLN A 126 -41.00 39.21 -6.13
C GLN A 126 -39.56 39.32 -6.65
N ASP A 127 -38.85 40.42 -6.36
CA ASP A 127 -37.44 40.63 -6.72
C ASP A 127 -36.52 39.54 -6.12
N LYS A 128 -36.69 39.21 -4.83
CA LYS A 128 -35.96 38.10 -4.16
C LYS A 128 -36.21 36.73 -4.79
N LEU A 129 -37.39 36.51 -5.36
CA LEU A 129 -37.76 35.26 -6.06
C LEU A 129 -37.40 35.27 -7.55
N GLY A 130 -36.90 36.38 -8.10
CA GLY A 130 -36.66 36.55 -9.54
C GLY A 130 -37.94 36.59 -10.39
N ILE A 131 -39.08 36.87 -9.77
CA ILE A 131 -40.37 37.05 -10.44
C ILE A 131 -40.41 38.49 -11.01
N PRO A 132 -40.76 38.70 -12.30
CA PRO A 132 -40.86 40.05 -12.84
C PRO A 132 -41.90 40.87 -12.05
N PRO A 133 -41.58 42.10 -11.64
CA PRO A 133 -42.47 42.91 -10.81
C PRO A 133 -43.75 43.25 -11.57
N ASP A 134 -44.90 43.06 -10.90
CA ASP A 134 -46.20 43.38 -11.47
C ASP A 134 -46.68 44.76 -10.95
N GLU A 135 -46.48 45.78 -11.77
CA GLU A 135 -46.86 47.18 -11.47
C GLU A 135 -48.37 47.33 -11.15
N ALA A 136 -49.20 46.36 -11.55
CA ALA A 136 -50.63 46.34 -11.20
C ALA A 136 -50.92 46.15 -9.71
N PHE A 137 -49.92 45.91 -8.85
CA PHE A 137 -50.10 45.84 -7.39
C PHE A 137 -50.19 47.21 -6.70
N ASP A 138 -49.40 48.21 -7.11
CA ASP A 138 -49.43 49.58 -6.56
C ASP A 138 -50.50 50.47 -7.22
N ASP A 139 -50.94 50.07 -8.42
CA ASP A 139 -51.78 50.88 -9.30
C ASP A 139 -53.07 51.43 -8.64
N ASN A 140 -53.11 52.76 -8.49
CA ASN A 140 -54.26 53.57 -8.06
C ASN A 140 -54.72 53.42 -6.58
N ILE A 141 -53.88 52.91 -5.66
CA ILE A 141 -54.19 52.82 -4.21
C ILE A 141 -54.55 54.21 -3.61
N GLU A 142 -53.88 55.29 -4.03
CA GLU A 142 -54.15 56.67 -3.59
C GLU A 142 -55.57 57.20 -3.88
N ASN A 143 -56.37 56.50 -4.69
CA ASN A 143 -57.73 56.90 -5.05
C ASN A 143 -58.83 55.92 -4.54
N MET A 144 -58.44 54.84 -3.86
CA MET A 144 -59.37 53.86 -3.28
C MET A 144 -60.15 54.43 -2.08
N ASP A 145 -61.39 53.97 -1.89
CA ASP A 145 -62.19 54.22 -0.67
C ASP A 145 -61.93 53.18 0.44
N LEU A 146 -62.58 53.35 1.60
CA LEU A 146 -62.33 52.52 2.78
C LEU A 146 -62.60 51.02 2.55
N VAL A 147 -63.56 50.68 1.68
CA VAL A 147 -63.96 49.31 1.37
C VAL A 147 -63.06 48.71 0.29
N ASP A 148 -62.74 49.50 -0.74
CA ASP A 148 -61.74 49.13 -1.75
C ASP A 148 -60.39 48.79 -1.08
N LEU A 149 -59.99 49.55 -0.05
CA LEU A 149 -58.76 49.35 0.72
C LEU A 149 -58.80 48.09 1.59
N ASP A 150 -59.90 47.80 2.30
CA ASP A 150 -60.01 46.55 3.07
C ASP A 150 -59.95 45.31 2.13
N LEU A 151 -60.56 45.40 0.95
CA LEU A 151 -60.45 44.38 -0.09
C LEU A 151 -59.00 44.24 -0.59
N ARG A 152 -58.34 45.36 -0.93
CA ARG A 152 -56.96 45.36 -1.43
C ARG A 152 -55.94 44.90 -0.40
N MET A 153 -56.12 45.23 0.88
CA MET A 153 -55.34 44.64 1.98
C MET A 153 -55.51 43.11 2.03
N THR A 154 -56.70 42.60 1.74
CA THR A 154 -56.99 41.16 1.74
C THR A 154 -56.36 40.45 0.54
N GLU A 155 -56.36 41.08 -0.64
CA GLU A 155 -55.63 40.59 -1.83
C GLU A 155 -54.12 40.57 -1.58
N LEU A 156 -53.53 41.70 -1.19
CA LEU A 156 -52.09 41.82 -0.92
C LEU A 156 -51.65 40.87 0.21
N SER A 157 -52.45 40.69 1.26
CA SER A 157 -52.20 39.69 2.32
C SER A 157 -52.18 38.25 1.76
N HIS A 158 -52.98 37.93 0.75
CA HIS A 158 -52.96 36.62 0.12
C HIS A 158 -51.72 36.43 -0.76
N VAL A 159 -51.36 37.44 -1.56
CA VAL A 159 -50.17 37.43 -2.44
C VAL A 159 -48.89 37.36 -1.61
N LEU A 160 -48.73 38.22 -0.60
CA LEU A 160 -47.62 38.18 0.36
C LEU A 160 -47.44 36.80 0.99
N ARG A 161 -48.53 36.12 1.35
CA ARG A 161 -48.48 34.79 1.96
C ARG A 161 -48.03 33.71 0.99
N LEU A 162 -48.47 33.77 -0.28
CA LEU A 162 -48.02 32.85 -1.31
C LEU A 162 -46.54 33.07 -1.63
N LEU A 163 -46.10 34.32 -1.76
CA LEU A 163 -44.71 34.68 -2.03
C LEU A 163 -43.79 34.35 -0.84
N ARG A 164 -44.20 34.62 0.40
CA ARG A 164 -43.47 34.19 1.61
C ARG A 164 -43.32 32.67 1.64
N ARG A 165 -44.42 31.92 1.49
CA ARG A 165 -44.38 30.45 1.45
C ARG A 165 -43.44 29.91 0.37
N GLU A 166 -43.34 30.58 -0.79
CA GLU A 166 -42.38 30.21 -1.84
C GLU A 166 -40.93 30.53 -1.44
N VAL A 167 -40.66 31.66 -0.77
CA VAL A 167 -39.35 31.95 -0.15
C VAL A 167 -39.01 30.92 0.92
N ASP A 168 -39.93 30.61 1.83
CA ASP A 168 -39.74 29.67 2.94
C ASP A 168 -39.51 28.25 2.40
N HIS A 169 -40.23 27.85 1.34
CA HIS A 169 -39.98 26.58 0.64
C HIS A 169 -38.61 26.60 -0.07
N GLN A 170 -38.24 27.68 -0.74
CA GLN A 170 -36.92 27.81 -1.35
C GLN A 170 -35.79 27.84 -0.31
N ASP A 171 -35.99 28.41 0.86
CA ASP A 171 -34.98 28.48 1.92
C ASP A 171 -34.90 27.17 2.71
N ALA A 172 -36.01 26.44 2.86
CA ALA A 172 -36.01 25.05 3.32
C ALA A 172 -35.36 24.09 2.29
N GLU A 173 -35.60 24.27 0.99
CA GLU A 173 -34.88 23.57 -0.08
C GLU A 173 -33.39 23.92 -0.04
N LYS A 174 -33.01 25.20 0.04
CA LYS A 174 -31.61 25.63 0.23
C LYS A 174 -31.02 25.09 1.53
N MET A 175 -31.80 24.82 2.57
CA MET A 175 -31.32 24.23 3.82
C MET A 175 -31.13 22.71 3.68
N LYS A 176 -32.04 21.98 3.04
CA LYS A 176 -31.83 20.57 2.65
C LYS A 176 -30.61 20.43 1.75
N GLU A 177 -30.50 21.29 0.74
CA GLU A 177 -29.34 21.42 -0.15
C GLU A 177 -28.05 21.72 0.65
N ARG A 178 -28.09 22.62 1.65
CA ARG A 178 -26.92 22.92 2.52
C ARG A 178 -26.57 21.78 3.48
N LEU A 179 -27.54 21.08 4.05
CA LEU A 179 -27.33 19.92 4.93
C LEU A 179 -26.74 18.76 4.13
N ARG A 180 -27.37 18.45 2.99
CA ARG A 180 -26.89 17.48 2.01
C ARG A 180 -25.49 17.83 1.51
N ARG A 181 -25.25 19.07 1.08
CA ARG A 181 -23.90 19.53 0.67
C ARG A 181 -22.90 19.49 1.81
N LYS A 182 -23.26 19.77 3.07
CA LYS A 182 -22.36 19.59 4.22
C LYS A 182 -22.03 18.11 4.45
N GLN A 183 -23.00 17.22 4.31
CA GLN A 183 -22.81 15.77 4.46
C GLN A 183 -21.97 15.21 3.32
N GLU A 184 -22.26 15.60 2.08
CA GLU A 184 -21.45 15.31 0.89
C GLU A 184 -20.05 15.91 1.04
N GLU A 185 -19.87 17.16 1.47
CA GLU A 185 -18.58 17.82 1.71
C GLU A 185 -17.78 17.17 2.85
N VAL A 186 -18.42 16.65 3.90
CA VAL A 186 -17.74 15.85 4.95
C VAL A 186 -17.26 14.52 4.37
N THR A 187 -18.10 13.80 3.61
CA THR A 187 -17.66 12.57 2.93
C THR A 187 -16.60 12.83 1.86
N GLU A 188 -16.66 13.96 1.15
CA GLU A 188 -15.68 14.36 0.13
C GLU A 188 -14.37 14.78 0.79
N LYS A 189 -14.39 15.51 1.91
CA LYS A 189 -13.19 15.81 2.70
C LYS A 189 -12.54 14.55 3.24
N ARG A 190 -13.31 13.59 3.76
CA ARG A 190 -12.83 12.27 4.16
C ARG A 190 -12.17 11.53 2.99
N MET A 191 -12.89 11.39 1.87
CA MET A 191 -12.38 10.76 0.64
C MET A 191 -11.15 11.48 0.08
N ILE A 192 -11.06 12.81 0.15
CA ILE A 192 -9.90 13.61 -0.30
C ILE A 192 -8.72 13.46 0.67
N GLN A 193 -8.96 13.38 1.98
CA GLN A 193 -7.90 13.21 2.98
C GLN A 193 -7.34 11.78 2.94
N GLU A 194 -8.20 10.78 2.81
CA GLU A 194 -7.84 9.38 2.63
C GLU A 194 -7.14 9.15 1.28
N LYS A 195 -7.68 9.73 0.18
CA LYS A 195 -7.00 9.74 -1.12
C LYS A 195 -5.65 10.45 -1.06
N LYS A 196 -5.51 11.60 -0.41
CA LYS A 196 -4.21 12.30 -0.26
C LYS A 196 -3.22 11.49 0.56
N LYS A 197 -3.68 10.77 1.60
CA LYS A 197 -2.85 9.83 2.35
C LYS A 197 -2.36 8.70 1.43
N LEU A 198 -3.25 8.08 0.67
CA LEU A 198 -2.90 7.03 -0.29
C LEU A 198 -2.00 7.52 -1.43
N GLU A 199 -2.24 8.72 -1.98
CA GLU A 199 -1.37 9.35 -3.00
C GLU A 199 0.02 9.71 -2.43
N MET A 200 0.10 10.11 -1.16
CA MET A 200 1.36 10.38 -0.46
C MET A 200 2.12 9.08 -0.15
N GLU A 201 1.43 8.03 0.32
CA GLU A 201 2.01 6.70 0.55
C GLU A 201 2.45 6.07 -0.78
N GLU A 202 1.65 6.16 -1.84
CA GLU A 202 2.01 5.68 -3.18
C GLU A 202 3.20 6.46 -3.76
N ALA A 203 3.26 7.78 -3.57
CA ALA A 203 4.41 8.59 -4.00
C ALA A 203 5.69 8.24 -3.23
N LEU A 204 5.60 8.02 -1.91
CA LEU A 204 6.73 7.66 -1.06
C LEU A 204 7.21 6.22 -1.35
N LEU A 205 6.28 5.29 -1.61
CA LEU A 205 6.59 3.94 -2.09
C LEU A 205 7.17 3.94 -3.51
N LYS A 206 6.70 4.79 -4.42
CA LYS A 206 7.28 4.95 -5.77
C LYS A 206 8.69 5.53 -5.72
N ASP A 207 8.95 6.52 -4.86
CA ASP A 207 10.29 7.08 -4.65
C ASP A 207 11.23 6.06 -4.00
N ARG A 208 10.77 5.30 -2.99
CA ARG A 208 11.54 4.20 -2.39
C ARG A 208 11.84 3.07 -3.39
N LEU A 209 10.84 2.65 -4.17
CA LEU A 209 11.01 1.63 -5.22
C LEU A 209 11.93 2.10 -6.34
N LYS A 210 11.91 3.41 -6.68
CA LYS A 210 12.85 3.99 -7.64
C LYS A 210 14.27 3.95 -7.08
N LYS A 211 14.48 4.39 -5.84
CA LYS A 211 15.79 4.34 -5.15
C LYS A 211 16.34 2.91 -5.09
N MET A 212 15.54 1.94 -4.66
CA MET A 212 15.93 0.53 -4.64
C MET A 212 16.32 0.00 -6.02
N LYS A 213 15.64 0.41 -7.10
CA LYS A 213 16.00 0.01 -8.46
C LYS A 213 17.24 0.73 -9.00
N ASP A 214 17.42 2.00 -8.66
CA ASP A 214 18.61 2.75 -9.03
C ASP A 214 19.85 2.20 -8.28
N GLU A 215 19.68 1.75 -7.02
CA GLU A 215 20.68 1.06 -6.19
C GLU A 215 20.98 -0.37 -6.70
N GLU A 216 19.95 -1.19 -6.96
CA GLU A 216 20.09 -2.55 -7.50
C GLU A 216 20.80 -2.54 -8.87
N ALA A 217 20.49 -1.56 -9.73
CA ALA A 217 21.20 -1.33 -10.98
C ALA A 217 22.67 -0.90 -10.76
N LEU A 218 22.95 -0.09 -9.72
CA LEU A 218 24.32 0.31 -9.36
C LEU A 218 25.14 -0.90 -8.86
N ARG A 219 24.59 -1.71 -7.95
CA ARG A 219 25.21 -2.95 -7.47
C ARG A 219 25.44 -3.95 -8.63
N TYR A 220 24.47 -4.10 -9.53
CA TYR A 220 24.60 -4.91 -10.74
C TYR A 220 25.73 -4.44 -11.65
N ASN A 221 25.85 -3.13 -11.90
CA ASN A 221 26.90 -2.57 -12.75
C ASN A 221 28.30 -2.76 -12.14
N ILE A 222 28.44 -2.59 -10.82
CA ILE A 222 29.70 -2.83 -10.10
C ILE A 222 30.12 -4.31 -10.21
N GLN A 223 29.20 -5.24 -9.96
CA GLN A 223 29.51 -6.67 -10.05
C GLN A 223 29.84 -7.14 -11.48
N ASN A 224 29.23 -6.54 -12.52
CA ASN A 224 29.39 -6.97 -13.91
C ASN A 224 30.42 -6.14 -14.72
N ALA A 225 31.14 -5.20 -14.10
CA ALA A 225 32.28 -4.54 -14.70
C ALA A 225 33.37 -5.58 -15.07
N LYS A 226 34.00 -5.41 -16.25
CA LYS A 226 34.99 -6.35 -16.80
C LYS A 226 36.41 -5.80 -16.79
N THR A 227 36.58 -4.50 -16.60
CA THR A 227 37.88 -3.85 -16.51
C THR A 227 37.87 -2.85 -15.37
N ILE A 228 39.06 -2.52 -14.86
CA ILE A 228 39.23 -1.49 -13.82
C ILE A 228 38.77 -0.11 -14.35
N GLU A 229 38.96 0.17 -15.64
CA GLU A 229 38.47 1.42 -16.27
C GLU A 229 36.93 1.48 -16.34
N GLU A 230 36.24 0.36 -16.58
CA GLU A 230 34.76 0.32 -16.46
C GLU A 230 34.31 0.56 -15.01
N LEU A 231 35.01 -0.04 -14.04
CA LEU A 231 34.68 0.05 -12.61
C LEU A 231 34.90 1.47 -12.05
N GLU A 232 36.04 2.10 -12.35
CA GLU A 232 36.40 3.44 -11.84
C GLU A 232 35.57 4.58 -12.46
N ASN A 233 34.88 4.34 -13.59
CA ASN A 233 33.95 5.29 -14.21
C ASN A 233 32.52 5.26 -13.60
N ILE A 234 32.23 4.41 -12.60
CA ILE A 234 30.91 4.32 -11.97
C ILE A 234 30.72 5.43 -10.92
N GLU A 235 30.00 6.49 -11.28
CA GLU A 235 29.67 7.60 -10.34
C GLU A 235 28.67 7.18 -9.24
N ILE A 236 29.18 6.78 -8.06
CA ILE A 236 28.37 6.64 -6.84
C ILE A 236 27.84 8.01 -6.40
N LYS A 237 26.51 8.10 -6.16
CA LYS A 237 25.80 9.36 -5.84
C LYS A 237 24.97 9.32 -4.54
N THR A 238 25.06 8.25 -3.78
CA THR A 238 24.42 8.16 -2.45
C THR A 238 25.09 9.11 -1.44
N LYS A 239 24.34 9.43 -0.38
CA LYS A 239 24.77 10.22 0.78
C LYS A 239 24.73 9.44 2.09
N ASP A 240 24.20 8.21 2.06
CA ASP A 240 24.21 7.35 3.23
C ASP A 240 25.63 6.80 3.44
N LYS A 241 26.05 6.63 4.70
CA LYS A 241 27.39 6.17 5.03
C LYS A 241 27.51 4.65 4.99
N GLU A 242 26.43 3.93 5.26
CA GLU A 242 26.45 2.47 5.28
C GLU A 242 26.33 1.92 3.85
N GLU A 243 25.38 2.45 3.06
CA GLU A 243 25.28 2.17 1.62
C GLU A 243 26.59 2.52 0.88
N LEU A 244 27.20 3.68 1.19
CA LEU A 244 28.49 4.07 0.63
C LEU A 244 29.63 3.15 1.10
N LYS A 245 29.59 2.61 2.32
CA LYS A 245 30.57 1.60 2.76
C LYS A 245 30.41 0.31 1.97
N GLU A 246 29.19 -0.24 1.91
CA GLU A 246 28.90 -1.48 1.16
C GLU A 246 29.24 -1.36 -0.32
N LEU A 247 28.94 -0.23 -0.97
CA LEU A 247 29.25 -0.03 -2.38
C LEU A 247 30.76 0.10 -2.64
N ASN A 248 31.52 0.71 -1.73
CA ASN A 248 32.99 0.73 -1.83
C ASN A 248 33.60 -0.66 -1.54
N GLU A 249 33.04 -1.41 -0.59
CA GLU A 249 33.44 -2.78 -0.26
C GLU A 249 33.16 -3.73 -1.46
N LEU A 250 32.01 -3.58 -2.12
CA LEU A 250 31.69 -4.24 -3.39
C LEU A 250 32.60 -3.82 -4.55
N ILE A 251 33.05 -2.55 -4.59
CA ILE A 251 34.03 -2.09 -5.59
C ILE A 251 35.39 -2.77 -5.37
N GLU A 252 35.94 -2.78 -4.16
CA GLU A 252 37.25 -3.42 -3.92
C GLU A 252 37.17 -4.94 -4.11
N ILE A 253 36.08 -5.61 -3.70
CA ILE A 253 35.85 -7.05 -4.01
C ILE A 253 35.80 -7.29 -5.52
N SER A 254 35.11 -6.43 -6.28
CA SER A 254 35.04 -6.54 -7.75
C SER A 254 36.39 -6.23 -8.41
N ARG A 255 37.18 -5.33 -7.82
CA ARG A 255 38.53 -4.97 -8.26
C ARG A 255 39.53 -6.08 -8.01
N GLU A 256 39.51 -6.69 -6.83
CA GLU A 256 40.32 -7.88 -6.51
C GLU A 256 39.98 -9.04 -7.45
N ARG A 257 38.70 -9.25 -7.76
CA ARG A 257 38.28 -10.21 -8.78
C ARG A 257 38.86 -9.88 -10.16
N ILE A 258 38.70 -8.65 -10.65
CA ILE A 258 39.21 -8.25 -11.98
C ILE A 258 40.74 -8.33 -12.03
N LEU A 259 41.46 -7.91 -10.99
CA LEU A 259 42.91 -8.03 -10.89
C LEU A 259 43.36 -9.50 -10.94
N LYS A 260 42.67 -10.39 -10.21
CA LYS A 260 42.93 -11.83 -10.24
C LYS A 260 42.58 -12.46 -11.58
N GLU A 261 41.47 -12.06 -12.21
CA GLU A 261 41.09 -12.50 -13.55
C GLU A 261 42.14 -12.05 -14.60
N GLU A 262 42.68 -10.83 -14.50
CA GLU A 262 43.78 -10.36 -15.34
C GLU A 262 45.12 -11.07 -15.07
N GLU A 263 45.40 -11.45 -13.82
CA GLU A 263 46.61 -12.16 -13.42
C GLU A 263 46.57 -13.63 -13.85
N GLU A 264 45.43 -14.32 -13.65
CA GLU A 264 45.19 -15.67 -14.18
C GLU A 264 45.23 -15.70 -15.71
N LEU A 265 44.69 -14.67 -16.40
CA LEU A 265 44.79 -14.55 -17.86
C LEU A 265 46.24 -14.37 -18.30
N ARG A 266 47.02 -13.50 -17.64
CA ARG A 266 48.46 -13.29 -17.93
C ARG A 266 49.27 -14.56 -17.70
N HIS A 267 49.01 -15.29 -16.61
CA HIS A 267 49.63 -16.59 -16.36
C HIS A 267 49.23 -17.63 -17.41
N LEU A 268 47.99 -17.62 -17.91
CA LEU A 268 47.55 -18.51 -18.98
C LEU A 268 48.21 -18.19 -20.32
N GLU A 269 48.24 -16.92 -20.74
CA GLU A 269 48.92 -16.48 -21.97
C GLU A 269 50.43 -16.79 -21.91
N ASN A 270 51.06 -16.58 -20.75
CA ASN A 270 52.47 -16.93 -20.55
C ASN A 270 52.70 -18.45 -20.56
N PHE A 271 51.81 -19.23 -19.93
CA PHE A 271 51.86 -20.70 -19.98
C PHE A 271 51.72 -21.22 -21.42
N GLU A 272 50.80 -20.69 -22.22
CA GLU A 272 50.64 -21.08 -23.62
C GLU A 272 51.89 -20.73 -24.44
N ARG A 273 52.43 -19.51 -24.29
CA ARG A 273 53.70 -19.09 -24.91
C ARG A 273 54.86 -20.01 -24.54
N LEU A 274 55.10 -20.25 -23.25
CA LEU A 274 56.20 -21.09 -22.78
C LEU A 274 56.03 -22.55 -23.23
N ASN A 275 54.80 -23.06 -23.27
CA ASN A 275 54.50 -24.40 -23.79
C ASN A 275 54.79 -24.49 -25.30
N GLU A 276 54.44 -23.47 -26.10
CA GLU A 276 54.81 -23.41 -27.52
C GLU A 276 56.33 -23.30 -27.71
N GLU A 277 57.03 -22.46 -26.94
CA GLU A 277 58.50 -22.31 -27.02
C GLU A 277 59.22 -23.63 -26.68
N ILE A 278 58.80 -24.33 -25.63
CA ILE A 278 59.32 -25.66 -25.27
C ILE A 278 59.02 -26.69 -26.38
N LEU A 279 57.78 -26.76 -26.87
CA LEU A 279 57.38 -27.74 -27.90
C LEU A 279 57.99 -27.47 -29.28
N ASN A 280 58.32 -26.23 -29.61
CA ASN A 280 58.94 -25.85 -30.87
C ASN A 280 60.47 -25.84 -30.82
N SER A 281 61.09 -25.75 -29.64
CA SER A 281 62.56 -25.79 -29.44
C SER A 281 63.22 -26.95 -30.22
N PRO A 282 64.09 -26.70 -31.22
CA PRO A 282 64.56 -27.71 -32.16
C PRO A 282 65.80 -28.47 -31.68
N THR A 283 66.58 -27.91 -30.74
CA THR A 283 67.84 -28.46 -30.21
C THR A 283 67.83 -28.43 -28.68
N VAL A 284 68.69 -29.23 -28.03
CA VAL A 284 68.83 -29.19 -26.57
C VAL A 284 69.38 -27.83 -26.11
N GLU A 285 70.36 -27.27 -26.84
CA GLU A 285 70.98 -25.98 -26.51
C GLU A 285 70.00 -24.80 -26.62
N GLU A 286 68.95 -24.87 -27.44
CA GLU A 286 67.90 -23.85 -27.47
C GLU A 286 66.88 -24.06 -26.34
N LEU A 287 66.52 -25.31 -26.03
CA LEU A 287 65.62 -25.63 -24.92
C LEU A 287 66.20 -25.23 -23.56
N GLU A 288 67.51 -25.44 -23.35
CA GLU A 288 68.24 -25.03 -22.13
C GLU A 288 68.29 -23.51 -21.90
N LYS A 289 67.85 -22.70 -22.87
CA LYS A 289 67.75 -21.23 -22.75
C LYS A 289 66.34 -20.75 -22.35
N VAL A 290 65.34 -21.64 -22.29
CA VAL A 290 63.96 -21.29 -21.92
C VAL A 290 63.82 -21.28 -20.40
N THR A 291 63.57 -20.09 -19.83
CA THR A 291 63.33 -19.90 -18.39
C THR A 291 61.83 -19.92 -18.08
N ILE A 292 61.39 -20.86 -17.24
CA ILE A 292 59.99 -20.95 -16.79
C ILE A 292 59.80 -20.04 -15.58
N GLU A 293 59.27 -18.84 -15.82
CA GLU A 293 58.96 -17.82 -14.82
C GLU A 293 57.54 -17.25 -15.07
N ASP A 294 56.96 -16.56 -14.08
CA ASP A 294 55.62 -15.93 -14.13
C ASP A 294 54.45 -16.86 -14.54
N VAL A 295 54.40 -18.07 -13.98
CA VAL A 295 53.29 -19.05 -14.12
C VAL A 295 52.94 -19.67 -12.76
N ASN A 296 51.68 -20.10 -12.58
CA ASN A 296 51.24 -20.70 -11.31
C ASN A 296 51.85 -22.10 -11.08
N GLU A 297 51.81 -22.61 -9.85
CA GLU A 297 52.52 -23.85 -9.49
C GLU A 297 52.07 -25.09 -10.29
N ILE A 298 50.77 -25.20 -10.61
CA ILE A 298 50.22 -26.32 -11.40
C ILE A 298 50.70 -26.21 -12.86
N GLN A 299 50.66 -25.01 -13.43
CA GLN A 299 51.21 -24.70 -14.76
C GLN A 299 52.73 -24.97 -14.81
N ASN A 300 53.48 -24.54 -13.80
CA ASN A 300 54.92 -24.71 -13.67
C ASN A 300 55.31 -26.19 -13.61
N ASN A 301 54.63 -26.99 -12.78
CA ASN A 301 54.83 -28.44 -12.72
C ASN A 301 54.56 -29.11 -14.08
N LYS A 302 53.48 -28.70 -14.78
CA LYS A 302 53.14 -29.23 -16.10
C LYS A 302 54.13 -28.82 -17.20
N LEU A 303 54.60 -27.57 -17.21
CA LEU A 303 55.68 -27.12 -18.10
C LEU A 303 56.97 -27.87 -17.81
N ASN A 304 57.30 -28.14 -16.55
CA ASN A 304 58.47 -28.95 -16.17
C ASN A 304 58.36 -30.41 -16.63
N GLU A 305 57.16 -31.02 -16.65
CA GLU A 305 56.96 -32.34 -17.25
C GLU A 305 57.14 -32.31 -18.77
N VAL A 306 56.52 -31.35 -19.47
CA VAL A 306 56.67 -31.19 -20.93
C VAL A 306 58.13 -30.90 -21.30
N TYR A 307 58.83 -30.06 -20.51
CA TYR A 307 60.26 -29.80 -20.63
C TYR A 307 61.08 -31.09 -20.47
N LYS A 308 60.87 -31.87 -19.40
CA LYS A 308 61.58 -33.14 -19.17
C LYS A 308 61.35 -34.14 -20.30
N GLN A 309 60.10 -34.26 -20.78
CA GLN A 309 59.75 -35.12 -21.91
C GLN A 309 60.41 -34.66 -23.21
N ARG A 310 60.38 -33.36 -23.52
CA ARG A 310 60.99 -32.78 -24.72
C ARG A 310 62.51 -32.84 -24.69
N HIS A 311 63.13 -32.48 -23.57
CA HIS A 311 64.57 -32.57 -23.35
C HIS A 311 65.05 -34.01 -23.53
N LYS A 312 64.35 -34.99 -22.94
CA LYS A 312 64.63 -36.40 -23.17
C LYS A 312 64.52 -36.77 -24.65
N LEU A 313 63.42 -36.41 -25.32
CA LEU A 313 63.21 -36.72 -26.73
C LEU A 313 64.30 -36.10 -27.63
N LEU A 314 64.74 -34.87 -27.36
CA LEU A 314 65.81 -34.21 -28.12
C LEU A 314 67.18 -34.83 -27.81
N SER A 315 67.46 -35.21 -26.56
CA SER A 315 68.69 -35.92 -26.16
C SER A 315 68.77 -37.33 -26.76
N ASP A 316 67.68 -38.09 -26.72
CA ASP A 316 67.54 -39.40 -27.35
C ASP A 316 67.69 -39.28 -28.89
N ARG A 317 67.17 -38.20 -29.49
CA ARG A 317 67.35 -37.91 -30.92
C ARG A 317 68.77 -37.48 -31.29
N GLU A 318 69.44 -36.68 -30.46
CA GLU A 318 70.84 -36.30 -30.67
C GLU A 318 71.80 -37.48 -30.53
N THR A 319 71.59 -38.33 -29.52
CA THR A 319 72.39 -39.54 -29.33
C THR A 319 72.15 -40.54 -30.46
N LEU A 320 70.90 -40.70 -30.92
CA LEU A 320 70.58 -41.49 -32.12
C LEU A 320 71.23 -40.90 -33.39
N ALA A 321 71.23 -39.58 -33.58
CA ALA A 321 71.87 -38.93 -34.73
C ALA A 321 73.40 -39.10 -34.71
N LYS A 322 74.03 -39.00 -33.53
CA LYS A 322 75.46 -39.26 -33.34
C LYS A 322 75.79 -40.74 -33.64
N GLN A 323 74.95 -41.68 -33.21
CA GLN A 323 75.09 -43.11 -33.54
C GLN A 323 74.86 -43.42 -35.03
N LEU A 324 73.85 -42.83 -35.67
CA LEU A 324 73.55 -43.00 -37.10
C LEU A 324 74.69 -42.48 -37.98
N LYS A 325 75.21 -41.29 -37.70
CA LYS A 325 76.39 -40.78 -38.41
C LYS A 325 77.61 -41.68 -38.22
N ARG A 326 77.84 -42.20 -37.01
CA ARG A 326 78.94 -43.14 -36.74
C ARG A 326 78.75 -44.49 -37.47
N TYR A 327 77.51 -44.93 -37.62
CA TYR A 327 77.13 -46.12 -38.37
C TYR A 327 77.40 -45.94 -39.87
N GLU A 328 77.03 -44.81 -40.46
CA GLU A 328 77.36 -44.43 -41.84
C GLU A 328 78.88 -44.35 -42.07
N GLU A 329 79.61 -43.67 -41.18
CA GLU A 329 81.09 -43.58 -41.19
C GLU A 329 81.80 -44.95 -41.10
N LEU A 330 81.11 -45.99 -40.63
CA LEU A 330 81.65 -47.35 -40.52
C LEU A 330 81.22 -48.24 -41.70
N ILE A 331 80.02 -48.08 -42.25
CA ILE A 331 79.62 -48.73 -43.52
C ILE A 331 80.55 -48.29 -44.65
N GLU A 332 80.75 -46.99 -44.83
CA GLU A 332 81.60 -46.47 -45.93
C GLU A 332 83.01 -47.06 -45.86
N LYS A 333 83.58 -47.18 -44.65
CA LYS A 333 84.89 -47.82 -44.44
C LYS A 333 84.87 -49.31 -44.76
N ILE A 334 83.83 -50.05 -44.34
CA ILE A 334 83.70 -51.50 -44.63
C ILE A 334 83.57 -51.75 -46.14
N GLU A 335 82.83 -50.91 -46.87
CA GLU A 335 82.64 -51.07 -48.31
C GLU A 335 83.91 -50.78 -49.11
N GLN A 336 84.75 -49.85 -48.66
CA GLN A 336 86.01 -49.48 -49.33
C GLN A 336 87.15 -50.52 -49.17
N LEU A 337 87.05 -51.46 -48.22
CA LEU A 337 88.07 -52.51 -48.04
C LEU A 337 88.09 -53.49 -49.22
N THR A 338 89.30 -53.88 -49.65
CA THR A 338 89.48 -54.77 -50.81
C THR A 338 90.41 -55.95 -50.55
N GLU A 339 91.26 -55.91 -49.53
CA GLU A 339 92.08 -57.06 -49.11
C GLU A 339 91.54 -57.72 -47.84
N LEU A 340 91.58 -59.06 -47.80
CA LEU A 340 90.98 -59.87 -46.72
C LEU A 340 91.61 -59.66 -45.33
N ASN A 341 92.79 -59.04 -45.27
CA ASN A 341 93.51 -58.73 -44.02
C ASN A 341 93.01 -57.42 -43.38
N GLU A 342 92.64 -56.42 -44.18
CA GLU A 342 92.20 -55.09 -43.70
C GLU A 342 90.94 -55.21 -42.82
N PHE A 343 90.10 -56.22 -43.10
CA PHE A 343 88.94 -56.54 -42.29
C PHE A 343 89.29 -56.96 -40.86
N ASP A 344 90.43 -57.57 -40.56
CA ASP A 344 90.73 -57.99 -39.19
C ASP A 344 91.19 -56.83 -38.29
N GLU A 345 91.73 -55.74 -38.85
CA GLU A 345 92.19 -54.58 -38.08
C GLU A 345 91.08 -53.56 -37.74
N LEU A 346 89.97 -53.55 -38.48
CA LEU A 346 88.89 -52.56 -38.31
C LEU A 346 88.05 -52.79 -37.04
N VAL A 347 88.18 -51.91 -36.04
CA VAL A 347 87.33 -51.88 -34.84
C VAL A 347 85.99 -51.18 -35.14
N ILE A 348 84.88 -51.75 -34.64
CA ILE A 348 83.52 -51.18 -34.71
C ILE A 348 83.16 -50.64 -33.32
N ASP A 349 82.97 -49.32 -33.19
CA ASP A 349 82.63 -48.66 -31.94
C ASP A 349 81.71 -47.42 -32.14
N GLY A 350 81.11 -46.93 -31.05
CA GLY A 350 80.29 -45.71 -31.04
C GLY A 350 78.88 -45.82 -31.63
N VAL A 351 78.41 -47.03 -31.93
CA VAL A 351 77.04 -47.34 -32.40
C VAL A 351 76.26 -48.14 -31.35
N ASN A 352 74.93 -48.27 -31.48
CA ASN A 352 74.15 -49.05 -30.52
C ASN A 352 74.37 -50.58 -30.66
N PRO A 353 74.06 -51.42 -29.65
CA PRO A 353 74.38 -52.85 -29.67
C PRO A 353 73.70 -53.68 -30.77
N ARG A 354 72.63 -53.16 -31.41
CA ARG A 354 71.99 -53.78 -32.57
C ARG A 354 72.73 -53.39 -33.84
N GLN A 355 72.96 -52.09 -34.06
CA GLN A 355 73.81 -51.56 -35.13
C GLN A 355 75.22 -52.18 -35.11
N MET A 356 75.79 -52.44 -33.94
CA MET A 356 77.10 -53.09 -33.80
C MET A 356 77.09 -54.51 -34.37
N LYS A 357 76.04 -55.29 -34.10
CA LYS A 357 75.84 -56.63 -34.68
C LYS A 357 75.55 -56.57 -36.17
N GLU A 358 74.75 -55.60 -36.61
CA GLU A 358 74.42 -55.38 -38.03
C GLU A 358 75.68 -54.95 -38.81
N LEU A 359 76.54 -54.07 -38.28
CA LEU A 359 77.85 -53.73 -38.85
C LEU A 359 78.82 -54.91 -38.82
N GLU A 360 78.84 -55.71 -37.75
CA GLU A 360 79.65 -56.94 -37.73
C GLU A 360 79.17 -57.96 -38.78
N GLN A 361 77.86 -58.07 -39.00
CA GLN A 361 77.29 -58.90 -40.07
C GLN A 361 77.65 -58.34 -41.45
N ILE A 362 77.49 -57.04 -41.70
CA ILE A 362 77.89 -56.37 -42.95
C ILE A 362 79.40 -56.55 -43.19
N LYS A 363 80.24 -56.40 -42.16
CA LYS A 363 81.70 -56.62 -42.21
C LYS A 363 82.05 -58.06 -42.58
N ARG A 364 81.38 -59.06 -41.96
CA ARG A 364 81.54 -60.49 -42.31
C ARG A 364 81.04 -60.77 -43.73
N MET A 365 79.87 -60.27 -44.11
CA MET A 365 79.28 -60.44 -45.45
C MET A 365 80.16 -59.81 -46.53
N ARG A 366 80.66 -58.58 -46.33
CA ARG A 366 81.56 -57.91 -47.28
C ARG A 366 82.88 -58.68 -47.43
N ARG A 367 83.45 -59.20 -46.34
CA ARG A 367 84.61 -60.11 -46.38
C ARG A 367 84.31 -61.38 -47.19
N MET A 368 83.15 -62.01 -46.95
CA MET A 368 82.71 -63.20 -47.68
C MET A 368 82.42 -62.91 -49.16
N ILE A 369 81.91 -61.73 -49.52
CA ILE A 369 81.69 -61.31 -50.91
C ILE A 369 83.03 -61.08 -51.63
N VAL A 370 83.99 -60.41 -50.99
CA VAL A 370 85.36 -60.23 -51.53
C VAL A 370 86.04 -61.59 -51.73
N ALA A 371 85.86 -62.53 -50.80
CA ALA A 371 86.32 -63.91 -50.96
C ALA A 371 85.58 -64.63 -52.11
N ASN A 372 84.25 -64.53 -52.19
CA ASN A 372 83.44 -65.21 -53.21
C ASN A 372 83.86 -64.80 -54.63
N ILE A 373 84.00 -63.50 -54.88
CA ILE A 373 84.47 -62.95 -56.17
C ILE A 373 85.89 -63.49 -56.52
N MET A 374 86.74 -63.73 -55.51
CA MET A 374 88.06 -64.34 -55.70
C MET A 374 88.02 -65.84 -56.08
N TYR A 375 86.93 -66.54 -55.77
CA TYR A 375 86.72 -67.97 -56.07
C TYR A 375 85.86 -68.22 -57.31
N GLU A 376 84.78 -67.47 -57.53
CA GLU A 376 83.92 -67.55 -58.74
C GLU A 376 84.74 -67.40 -60.02
N ASN A 377 85.66 -66.43 -60.05
CA ASN A 377 86.58 -66.19 -61.17
C ASN A 377 87.58 -67.35 -61.40
N LYS A 378 87.78 -68.26 -60.44
CA LYS A 378 88.60 -69.48 -60.61
C LYS A 378 87.77 -70.66 -61.08
N ILE A 379 86.52 -70.79 -60.60
CA ILE A 379 85.64 -71.94 -60.87
C ILE A 379 85.02 -71.84 -62.27
N SER A 380 84.43 -70.68 -62.61
CA SER A 380 83.75 -70.44 -63.90
C SER A 380 84.66 -70.58 -65.13
N ASN A 381 85.98 -70.46 -64.95
CA ASN A 381 86.99 -70.61 -66.01
C ASN A 381 87.62 -72.01 -66.10
N SER A 382 87.26 -72.95 -65.22
CA SER A 382 87.79 -74.33 -65.30
C SER A 382 86.98 -75.21 -66.25
N SER A 383 87.66 -76.19 -66.84
CA SER A 383 87.11 -77.15 -67.82
C SER A 383 87.41 -78.61 -67.46
N SER A 384 87.81 -78.86 -66.21
CA SER A 384 88.28 -80.15 -65.72
C SER A 384 87.59 -80.53 -64.41
N VAL A 385 86.89 -81.67 -64.40
CA VAL A 385 86.31 -82.26 -63.19
C VAL A 385 87.37 -82.45 -62.09
N ASN A 386 88.63 -82.71 -62.45
CA ASN A 386 89.71 -82.90 -61.48
C ASN A 386 90.27 -81.60 -60.89
N GLU A 387 90.39 -80.50 -61.67
CA GLU A 387 90.81 -79.21 -61.11
C GLU A 387 89.75 -78.64 -60.16
N LEU A 388 88.48 -78.83 -60.54
CA LEU A 388 87.32 -78.51 -59.71
C LEU A 388 87.34 -79.31 -58.39
N ASN A 389 87.70 -80.59 -58.42
CA ASN A 389 87.76 -81.45 -57.23
C ASN A 389 88.90 -81.11 -56.23
N GLU A 390 89.99 -80.49 -56.66
CA GLU A 390 91.12 -80.13 -55.77
C GLU A 390 91.00 -78.73 -55.13
N MET A 391 89.99 -77.92 -55.50
CA MET A 391 89.85 -76.56 -55.00
C MET A 391 89.29 -76.50 -53.56
N ILE A 392 90.08 -75.93 -52.64
CA ILE A 392 89.65 -75.63 -51.27
C ILE A 392 89.12 -74.20 -51.20
N ILE A 393 87.81 -74.07 -50.93
CA ILE A 393 87.09 -72.82 -50.73
C ILE A 393 86.99 -72.59 -49.22
N THR A 394 87.30 -71.38 -48.74
CA THR A 394 87.25 -71.02 -47.32
C THR A 394 86.99 -69.52 -47.14
N GLY A 395 86.28 -69.14 -46.06
CA GLY A 395 86.01 -67.73 -45.76
C GLY A 395 84.86 -67.12 -46.57
N VAL A 396 83.99 -67.96 -47.11
CA VAL A 396 82.71 -67.61 -47.76
C VAL A 396 81.56 -68.07 -46.84
N SER A 397 80.30 -67.71 -47.12
CA SER A 397 79.15 -68.26 -46.37
C SER A 397 78.85 -69.68 -46.82
N GLU A 398 78.36 -70.55 -45.94
CA GLU A 398 78.05 -71.95 -46.26
C GLU A 398 77.17 -72.11 -47.51
N GLU A 399 76.23 -71.19 -47.73
CA GLU A 399 75.34 -71.16 -48.91
C GLU A 399 76.04 -70.73 -50.21
N ASN A 400 77.04 -69.84 -50.15
CA ASN A 400 77.87 -69.48 -51.32
C ASN A 400 79.02 -70.47 -51.51
N GLU A 401 79.55 -71.07 -50.45
CA GLU A 401 80.44 -72.23 -50.54
C GLU A 401 79.69 -73.40 -51.19
N PHE A 402 78.43 -73.62 -50.82
CA PHE A 402 77.54 -74.57 -51.48
C PHE A 402 77.22 -74.16 -52.92
N GLU A 403 76.88 -72.91 -53.24
CA GLU A 403 76.65 -72.48 -54.64
C GLU A 403 77.93 -72.47 -55.50
N LEU A 404 79.12 -72.28 -54.92
CA LEU A 404 80.40 -72.52 -55.61
C LEU A 404 80.65 -74.01 -55.81
N ILE A 405 80.41 -74.84 -54.79
CA ILE A 405 80.43 -76.30 -54.85
C ILE A 405 79.35 -76.83 -55.82
N LYS A 406 78.27 -76.09 -56.04
CA LYS A 406 77.13 -76.46 -56.88
C LYS A 406 77.30 -75.93 -58.30
N MET A 407 77.88 -74.76 -58.56
CA MET A 407 78.43 -74.44 -59.88
C MET A 407 79.51 -75.47 -60.29
N ARG A 408 80.31 -75.95 -59.33
CA ARG A 408 81.29 -77.02 -59.49
C ARG A 408 80.65 -78.41 -59.69
N ASN A 409 79.52 -78.71 -59.05
CA ASN A 409 78.85 -80.03 -59.08
C ASN A 409 77.68 -80.15 -60.06
N GLU A 410 76.89 -79.11 -60.35
CA GLU A 410 75.90 -79.07 -61.44
C GLU A 410 76.61 -79.14 -62.78
N ARG A 411 77.80 -78.54 -62.89
CA ARG A 411 78.69 -78.76 -64.03
C ARG A 411 79.20 -80.20 -64.17
N ILE A 412 78.95 -81.05 -63.15
CA ILE A 412 79.14 -82.51 -63.16
C ILE A 412 77.79 -83.24 -63.26
N ALA A 413 76.67 -82.65 -62.81
CA ALA A 413 75.36 -83.28 -62.65
C ALA A 413 74.29 -82.89 -63.69
N GLU A 414 74.58 -81.99 -64.64
CA GLU A 414 73.84 -81.80 -65.92
C GLU A 414 73.78 -83.09 -66.79
N LEU A 415 74.16 -84.27 -66.26
CA LEU A 415 74.58 -85.45 -67.02
C LEU A 415 73.80 -86.78 -66.79
N GLU A 416 72.91 -86.96 -65.78
CA GLU A 416 72.49 -88.35 -65.38
C GLU A 416 70.99 -88.77 -65.19
N ASP A 417 70.02 -88.01 -64.65
CA ASP A 417 68.64 -88.54 -64.36
C ASP A 417 67.44 -87.61 -64.69
N GLU A 418 66.22 -88.20 -64.81
CA GLU A 418 64.97 -87.55 -65.23
C GLU A 418 63.65 -88.25 -64.70
N ILE A 419 63.66 -89.11 -63.65
CA ILE A 419 62.73 -90.28 -63.61
C ILE A 419 61.57 -90.36 -62.54
N LEU A 420 61.56 -89.61 -61.41
CA LEU A 420 60.95 -90.10 -60.14
C LEU A 420 59.43 -89.91 -59.81
N SER A 421 58.62 -89.20 -60.60
CA SER A 421 57.46 -88.40 -60.06
C SER A 421 56.16 -89.07 -59.50
N ALA A 422 55.92 -90.38 -59.56
CA ALA A 422 54.52 -90.91 -59.62
C ALA A 422 53.75 -91.24 -58.30
N ALA A 423 54.39 -91.48 -57.15
CA ALA A 423 53.76 -92.26 -56.05
C ALA A 423 52.81 -91.51 -55.08
N VAL A 424 52.78 -90.17 -55.13
CA VAL A 424 52.47 -89.32 -53.95
C VAL A 424 51.01 -89.35 -53.47
N LYS A 425 50.05 -89.42 -54.39
CA LYS A 425 48.72 -88.80 -54.21
C LYS A 425 47.71 -89.61 -53.37
N SER A 426 48.12 -90.69 -52.72
CA SER A 426 47.17 -91.63 -52.08
C SER A 426 46.93 -91.42 -50.58
N TYR A 427 47.86 -90.79 -49.86
CA TYR A 427 47.84 -90.75 -48.39
C TYR A 427 47.14 -89.52 -47.79
N GLU A 428 46.96 -88.46 -48.58
CA GLU A 428 46.48 -87.14 -48.15
C GLU A 428 45.05 -87.20 -47.55
N ASP A 429 44.12 -87.88 -48.23
CA ASP A 429 42.70 -87.99 -47.83
C ASP A 429 42.46 -88.65 -46.46
N ARG A 430 43.39 -89.51 -46.01
CA ARG A 430 43.24 -90.27 -44.75
C ARG A 430 43.51 -89.41 -43.52
N ILE A 431 44.26 -88.32 -43.66
CA ILE A 431 44.71 -87.47 -42.54
C ILE A 431 43.62 -86.49 -42.12
N THR A 432 42.92 -85.91 -43.10
CA THR A 432 41.98 -84.79 -42.90
C THR A 432 40.77 -85.13 -42.02
N ASN A 433 40.37 -86.40 -41.98
CA ASN A 433 39.08 -86.84 -41.43
C ASN A 433 39.11 -87.39 -39.99
N ALA A 434 40.28 -87.46 -39.34
CA ALA A 434 40.40 -87.98 -37.96
C ALA A 434 39.72 -87.06 -36.91
N THR A 435 39.26 -87.66 -35.81
CA THR A 435 38.44 -87.02 -34.76
C THR A 435 39.09 -87.01 -33.37
N SER A 436 40.00 -87.94 -33.08
CA SER A 436 40.80 -87.94 -31.84
C SER A 436 42.30 -88.05 -32.10
N VAL A 437 43.12 -87.61 -31.14
CA VAL A 437 44.60 -87.66 -31.24
C VAL A 437 45.11 -89.10 -31.40
N LEU A 438 44.44 -90.07 -30.77
CA LEU A 438 44.75 -91.50 -30.87
C LEU A 438 44.47 -92.11 -32.26
N GLU A 439 43.62 -91.50 -33.07
CA GLU A 439 43.39 -91.93 -34.46
C GLU A 439 44.49 -91.44 -35.40
N ILE A 440 45.09 -90.28 -35.12
CA ILE A 440 46.14 -89.67 -35.95
C ILE A 440 47.49 -90.37 -35.71
N ASP A 441 47.85 -90.61 -34.44
CA ASP A 441 49.20 -91.05 -34.11
C ASP A 441 49.53 -92.44 -34.71
N ASN A 442 48.52 -93.30 -34.91
CA ASN A 442 48.63 -94.67 -35.43
C ASN A 442 48.65 -94.81 -36.98
N LEU A 443 48.99 -93.76 -37.74
CA LEU A 443 48.92 -93.75 -39.21
C LEU A 443 50.31 -93.61 -39.88
N GLU A 444 50.66 -94.53 -40.79
CA GLU A 444 51.99 -94.66 -41.41
C GLU A 444 51.94 -94.58 -42.95
N PHE A 445 53.09 -94.33 -43.58
CA PHE A 445 53.28 -94.17 -45.03
C PHE A 445 54.42 -95.06 -45.53
N GLU A 446 54.24 -95.73 -46.67
CA GLU A 446 55.24 -96.62 -47.32
C GLU A 446 55.53 -96.16 -48.77
N ASP A 447 56.72 -96.45 -49.27
CA ASP A 447 57.23 -96.22 -50.65
C ASP A 447 57.14 -94.78 -51.20
N ILE A 448 57.30 -93.76 -50.35
CA ILE A 448 57.45 -92.34 -50.74
C ILE A 448 58.62 -91.71 -49.96
N GLU A 449 59.52 -91.03 -50.68
CA GLU A 449 60.65 -90.28 -50.10
C GLU A 449 60.71 -88.83 -50.62
N GLY A 450 61.54 -87.98 -50.00
CA GLY A 450 61.69 -86.56 -50.33
C GLY A 450 60.50 -85.68 -49.89
N ASP A 451 60.37 -84.50 -50.50
CA ASP A 451 59.41 -83.43 -50.14
C ASP A 451 57.96 -83.91 -50.00
N ASN A 452 57.59 -84.92 -50.77
CA ASN A 452 56.25 -85.52 -50.77
C ASN A 452 55.93 -86.26 -49.46
N LEU A 453 56.94 -86.87 -48.83
CA LEU A 453 56.82 -87.46 -47.49
C LEU A 453 56.74 -86.36 -46.41
N ILE A 454 57.40 -85.22 -46.63
CA ILE A 454 57.36 -84.06 -45.73
C ILE A 454 55.94 -83.47 -45.71
N MET A 455 55.36 -83.15 -46.86
CA MET A 455 54.02 -82.57 -46.99
C MET A 455 52.94 -83.39 -46.26
N LEU A 456 52.99 -84.73 -46.38
CA LEU A 456 52.05 -85.63 -45.72
C LEU A 456 52.23 -85.66 -44.19
N ASN A 457 53.48 -85.55 -43.70
CA ASN A 457 53.74 -85.46 -42.26
C ASN A 457 53.34 -84.10 -41.67
N GLU A 458 53.51 -83.00 -42.41
CA GLU A 458 53.07 -81.66 -41.97
C GLU A 458 51.55 -81.58 -41.78
N LEU A 459 50.77 -82.16 -42.71
CA LEU A 459 49.31 -82.31 -42.56
C LEU A 459 48.94 -83.12 -41.31
N LYS A 460 49.66 -84.21 -41.04
CA LYS A 460 49.47 -85.06 -39.84
C LYS A 460 49.71 -84.27 -38.55
N VAL A 461 50.81 -83.50 -38.50
CA VAL A 461 51.17 -82.65 -37.35
C VAL A 461 50.16 -81.51 -37.15
N SER A 462 49.74 -80.84 -38.22
CA SER A 462 48.79 -79.72 -38.18
C SER A 462 47.42 -80.14 -37.61
N LYS A 463 46.84 -81.23 -38.12
CA LYS A 463 45.57 -81.78 -37.62
C LYS A 463 45.66 -82.18 -36.14
N ARG A 464 46.80 -82.77 -35.72
CA ARG A 464 47.07 -83.15 -34.33
C ARG A 464 47.10 -81.93 -33.39
N ALA A 465 47.79 -80.86 -33.80
CA ALA A 465 47.89 -79.62 -33.02
C ALA A 465 46.51 -78.99 -32.76
N SER A 466 45.62 -78.98 -33.77
CA SER A 466 44.26 -78.45 -33.66
C SER A 466 43.40 -79.17 -32.59
N LEU A 467 43.50 -80.50 -32.49
CA LEU A 467 42.78 -81.27 -31.46
C LEU A 467 43.36 -81.05 -30.05
N VAL A 468 44.69 -80.96 -29.93
CA VAL A 468 45.35 -80.67 -28.65
C VAL A 468 45.03 -79.26 -28.13
N ALA A 469 44.89 -78.28 -29.02
CA ALA A 469 44.53 -76.91 -28.65
C ALA A 469 43.17 -76.83 -27.91
N LYS A 470 42.14 -77.52 -28.42
CA LYS A 470 40.80 -77.54 -27.79
C LYS A 470 40.79 -78.12 -26.38
N ILE A 471 41.50 -79.22 -26.16
CA ILE A 471 41.63 -79.85 -24.83
C ILE A 471 42.32 -78.88 -23.84
N ARG A 472 43.28 -78.10 -24.32
CA ARG A 472 43.99 -77.08 -23.53
C ARG A 472 43.07 -75.91 -23.15
N GLU A 473 42.21 -75.50 -24.07
CA GLU A 473 41.25 -74.40 -23.90
C GLU A 473 40.17 -74.70 -22.84
N GLU A 474 39.65 -75.92 -22.80
CA GLU A 474 38.74 -76.37 -21.73
C GLU A 474 39.43 -76.38 -20.36
N GLY A 475 40.68 -76.87 -20.29
CA GLY A 475 41.48 -76.85 -19.06
C GLY A 475 41.77 -75.43 -18.54
N TYR A 476 42.06 -74.48 -19.42
CA TYR A 476 42.22 -73.07 -19.05
C TYR A 476 40.92 -72.46 -18.51
N ARG A 477 39.75 -72.84 -19.07
CA ARG A 477 38.45 -72.34 -18.63
C ARG A 477 38.07 -72.80 -17.22
N GLU A 478 38.37 -74.06 -16.86
CA GLU A 478 38.20 -74.52 -15.48
C GLU A 478 39.12 -73.79 -14.50
N ASN A 479 40.37 -73.54 -14.89
CA ASN A 479 41.34 -72.90 -14.01
C ASN A 479 41.02 -71.40 -13.81
N TYR A 480 40.52 -70.72 -14.84
CA TYR A 480 39.99 -69.36 -14.75
C TYR A 480 38.87 -69.24 -13.71
N GLN A 481 37.94 -70.19 -13.64
CA GLN A 481 36.85 -70.15 -12.65
C GLN A 481 37.39 -70.27 -11.22
N LYS A 482 38.36 -71.17 -10.98
CA LYS A 482 38.99 -71.37 -9.67
C LYS A 482 39.70 -70.09 -9.19
N LEU A 483 40.56 -69.50 -10.03
CA LEU A 483 41.26 -68.25 -9.71
C LEU A 483 40.30 -67.07 -9.50
N ARG A 484 39.24 -66.97 -10.33
CA ARG A 484 38.23 -65.91 -10.21
C ARG A 484 37.45 -65.98 -8.90
N ASP A 485 37.12 -67.18 -8.42
CA ASP A 485 36.38 -67.33 -7.17
C ASP A 485 37.30 -67.19 -5.94
N GLN A 486 38.58 -67.53 -6.05
CA GLN A 486 39.59 -67.23 -5.02
C GLN A 486 39.81 -65.72 -4.83
N MET A 487 39.92 -64.93 -5.91
CA MET A 487 40.07 -63.47 -5.80
C MET A 487 38.86 -62.76 -5.15
N LYS A 488 37.66 -63.36 -5.16
CA LYS A 488 36.49 -62.82 -4.44
C LYS A 488 36.56 -63.02 -2.92
N THR A 489 37.38 -63.96 -2.46
CA THR A 489 37.54 -64.27 -1.02
C THR A 489 38.76 -63.59 -0.40
N LEU A 490 39.43 -62.72 -1.15
CA LEU A 490 40.53 -61.88 -0.65
C LEU A 490 40.00 -60.47 -0.34
N ASP A 491 40.21 -60.06 0.90
CA ASP A 491 39.93 -58.73 1.44
C ASP A 491 41.22 -58.00 1.85
N ASP A 492 42.38 -58.67 1.79
CA ASP A 492 43.70 -58.10 2.05
C ASP A 492 44.35 -57.55 0.76
N LEU A 493 44.88 -56.33 0.87
CA LEU A 493 45.41 -55.54 -0.24
C LEU A 493 46.83 -56.01 -0.66
N GLU A 494 47.66 -56.50 0.27
CA GLU A 494 48.95 -57.09 -0.05
C GLU A 494 48.78 -58.48 -0.68
N GLU A 495 47.86 -59.31 -0.17
CA GLU A 495 47.56 -60.63 -0.77
C GLU A 495 47.01 -60.50 -2.19
N LEU A 496 46.12 -59.53 -2.46
CA LEU A 496 45.64 -59.22 -3.81
C LEU A 496 46.73 -58.65 -4.72
N ARG A 497 47.63 -57.80 -4.20
CA ARG A 497 48.77 -57.29 -4.96
C ARG A 497 49.77 -58.39 -5.35
N GLY A 498 49.93 -59.42 -4.50
CA GLY A 498 50.77 -60.60 -4.74
C GLY A 498 50.11 -61.79 -5.47
N PHE A 499 48.83 -61.69 -5.87
CA PHE A 499 48.08 -62.82 -6.44
C PHE A 499 48.56 -63.21 -7.86
N GLU A 500 49.23 -64.36 -7.99
CA GLU A 500 49.74 -64.87 -9.27
C GLU A 500 48.65 -65.53 -10.15
N ILE A 501 48.45 -64.99 -11.37
CA ILE A 501 47.58 -65.59 -12.39
C ILE A 501 48.41 -66.51 -13.29
N PHE A 502 48.26 -67.83 -13.13
CA PHE A 502 49.03 -68.83 -13.91
C PHE A 502 48.15 -69.93 -14.52
N ASN A 503 48.69 -70.58 -15.58
CA ASN A 503 48.07 -71.71 -16.27
C ASN A 503 46.62 -71.45 -16.75
N VAL A 504 46.41 -70.29 -17.37
CA VAL A 504 45.20 -69.90 -18.10
C VAL A 504 45.60 -69.34 -19.48
N GLY A 505 44.65 -69.28 -20.42
CA GLY A 505 44.88 -68.65 -21.73
C GLY A 505 45.04 -67.13 -21.62
N GLU A 506 45.73 -66.52 -22.58
CA GLU A 506 46.07 -65.08 -22.58
C GLU A 506 44.85 -64.15 -22.41
N SER A 507 43.74 -64.44 -23.11
CA SER A 507 42.47 -63.73 -22.96
C SER A 507 41.90 -63.82 -21.54
N TYR A 508 41.91 -65.02 -20.96
CA TYR A 508 41.47 -65.28 -19.59
C TYR A 508 42.39 -64.65 -18.55
N ALA A 509 43.70 -64.56 -18.80
CA ALA A 509 44.64 -63.85 -17.94
C ALA A 509 44.34 -62.34 -17.90
N ILE A 510 44.09 -61.72 -19.06
CA ILE A 510 43.73 -60.29 -19.17
C ILE A 510 42.39 -59.99 -18.46
N GLU A 511 41.41 -60.89 -18.51
CA GLU A 511 40.17 -60.74 -17.76
C GLU A 511 40.37 -60.86 -16.24
N LEU A 512 41.14 -61.84 -15.77
CA LEU A 512 41.44 -62.02 -14.35
C LEU A 512 42.23 -60.81 -13.80
N GLU A 513 43.20 -60.30 -14.54
CA GLU A 513 44.00 -59.13 -14.13
C GLU A 513 43.15 -57.86 -14.03
N LYS A 514 42.20 -57.65 -14.96
CA LYS A 514 41.22 -56.55 -14.85
C LYS A 514 40.32 -56.68 -13.62
N LEU A 515 39.90 -57.90 -13.27
CA LEU A 515 39.14 -58.15 -12.05
C LEU A 515 39.98 -57.96 -10.78
N ARG A 516 41.28 -58.29 -10.82
CA ARG A 516 42.23 -58.06 -9.72
C ARG A 516 42.44 -56.56 -9.48
N LEU A 517 42.74 -55.80 -10.53
CA LEU A 517 42.93 -54.35 -10.46
C LEU A 517 41.68 -53.64 -9.95
N GLY A 518 40.50 -53.94 -10.51
CA GLY A 518 39.23 -53.34 -10.02
C GLY A 518 38.85 -53.74 -8.59
N ARG A 519 39.38 -54.85 -8.05
CA ARG A 519 39.23 -55.21 -6.63
C ARG A 519 40.24 -54.47 -5.75
N VAL A 520 41.46 -54.25 -6.24
CA VAL A 520 42.48 -53.41 -5.56
C VAL A 520 42.00 -51.96 -5.47
N GLU A 521 41.56 -51.36 -6.58
CA GLU A 521 40.98 -50.01 -6.62
C GLU A 521 39.83 -49.84 -5.61
N PHE A 522 38.94 -50.83 -5.50
CA PHE A 522 37.84 -50.84 -4.52
C PHE A 522 38.32 -50.88 -3.07
N LEU A 523 39.36 -51.65 -2.75
CA LEU A 523 39.91 -51.72 -1.38
C LEU A 523 40.72 -50.47 -1.03
N GLU A 524 41.45 -49.89 -1.99
CA GLU A 524 42.14 -48.60 -1.83
C GLU A 524 41.15 -47.45 -1.59
N GLU A 525 40.01 -47.44 -2.27
CA GLU A 525 38.91 -46.50 -2.04
C GLU A 525 38.32 -46.65 -0.63
N GLN A 526 38.05 -47.88 -0.18
CA GLN A 526 37.54 -48.14 1.18
C GLN A 526 38.55 -47.76 2.28
N GLU A 527 39.83 -48.04 2.07
CA GLU A 527 40.88 -47.70 3.04
C GLU A 527 41.13 -46.20 3.11
N ARG A 528 41.10 -45.47 1.98
CA ARG A 528 41.17 -44.00 1.99
C ARG A 528 39.98 -43.40 2.75
N LEU A 529 38.77 -43.88 2.50
CA LEU A 529 37.56 -43.41 3.21
C LEU A 529 37.61 -43.73 4.72
N ARG A 530 38.26 -44.84 5.13
CA ARG A 530 38.51 -45.14 6.54
C ARG A 530 39.49 -44.15 7.17
N ILE A 531 40.61 -43.88 6.50
CA ILE A 531 41.62 -42.90 6.96
C ILE A 531 41.00 -41.49 7.06
N GLU A 532 40.25 -41.06 6.05
CA GLU A 532 39.57 -39.76 5.99
C GLU A 532 38.55 -39.60 7.15
N GLN A 533 37.83 -40.67 7.52
CA GLN A 533 36.96 -40.68 8.69
C GLN A 533 37.73 -40.65 10.01
N GLU A 534 38.83 -41.41 10.14
CA GLU A 534 39.67 -41.41 11.34
C GLU A 534 40.40 -40.07 11.56
N GLU A 535 40.85 -39.41 10.50
CA GLU A 535 41.39 -38.04 10.54
C GLU A 535 40.29 -37.04 10.98
N LEU A 536 39.09 -37.12 10.40
CA LEU A 536 37.99 -36.21 10.73
C LEU A 536 37.50 -36.39 12.17
N GLU A 537 37.43 -37.62 12.69
CA GLU A 537 37.09 -37.87 14.10
C GLU A 537 38.17 -37.32 15.05
N LYS A 538 39.47 -37.52 14.74
CA LYS A 538 40.58 -36.96 15.51
C LYS A 538 40.59 -35.44 15.50
N TYR A 539 40.45 -34.83 14.33
CA TYR A 539 40.34 -33.37 14.17
C TYR A 539 39.20 -32.79 15.02
N ASN A 540 37.99 -33.37 14.95
CA ASN A 540 36.86 -32.89 15.76
C ASN A 540 37.09 -33.09 17.27
N SER A 541 37.75 -34.18 17.67
CA SER A 541 38.13 -34.43 19.06
C SER A 541 39.14 -33.40 19.58
N ILE A 542 40.21 -33.11 18.83
CA ILE A 542 41.25 -32.14 19.18
C ILE A 542 40.66 -30.71 19.17
N ARG A 543 39.88 -30.34 18.15
CA ARG A 543 39.16 -29.05 18.08
C ARG A 543 38.28 -28.84 19.30
N LYS A 544 37.55 -29.88 19.72
CA LYS A 544 36.72 -29.84 20.93
C LYS A 544 37.54 -29.72 22.22
N ALA A 545 38.67 -30.41 22.33
CA ALA A 545 39.56 -30.29 23.47
C ALA A 545 40.12 -28.86 23.62
N ILE A 546 40.59 -28.26 22.51
CA ILE A 546 41.05 -26.86 22.46
C ILE A 546 39.93 -25.90 22.88
N MET A 547 38.73 -26.08 22.32
CA MET A 547 37.55 -25.25 22.62
C MET A 547 36.94 -25.43 24.02
N HIS A 548 37.43 -26.37 24.85
CA HIS A 548 36.89 -26.65 26.19
C HIS A 548 37.93 -26.59 27.33
N ALA A 549 39.22 -26.37 27.02
CA ALA A 549 40.27 -26.19 28.00
C ALA A 549 39.96 -25.03 28.97
N GLN A 550 40.18 -25.24 30.27
CA GLN A 550 39.77 -24.32 31.33
C GLN A 550 40.89 -23.39 31.80
N ASN A 551 42.14 -23.67 31.43
CA ASN A 551 43.32 -22.90 31.80
C ASN A 551 44.45 -23.05 30.78
N SER A 552 45.46 -22.20 30.90
CA SER A 552 46.58 -22.15 29.96
C SER A 552 47.53 -23.36 30.02
N GLU A 553 47.55 -24.12 31.13
CA GLU A 553 48.38 -25.32 31.26
C GLU A 553 47.74 -26.51 30.52
N GLU A 554 46.42 -26.69 30.66
CA GLU A 554 45.63 -27.69 29.92
C GLU A 554 45.79 -27.53 28.41
N ILE A 555 45.54 -26.32 27.89
CA ILE A 555 45.61 -26.09 26.44
C ILE A 555 47.04 -26.24 25.90
N GLN A 556 48.06 -25.81 26.65
CA GLN A 556 49.46 -26.00 26.27
C GLN A 556 49.79 -27.50 26.14
N GLY A 557 49.23 -28.34 27.02
CA GLY A 557 49.38 -29.79 27.03
C GLY A 557 48.60 -30.56 25.94
N ILE A 558 47.76 -29.92 25.12
CA ILE A 558 47.08 -30.59 24.00
C ILE A 558 48.09 -30.84 22.87
N GLU A 559 48.42 -32.11 22.61
CA GLU A 559 49.21 -32.52 21.45
C GLU A 559 48.34 -32.54 20.19
N ILE A 560 48.82 -31.91 19.11
CA ILE A 560 48.17 -31.90 17.79
C ILE A 560 48.97 -32.86 16.89
N GLY A 561 48.35 -33.96 16.48
CA GLY A 561 48.97 -34.99 15.66
C GLY A 561 47.94 -35.93 15.03
N GLU A 562 48.37 -36.74 14.06
CA GLU A 562 47.52 -37.67 13.30
C GLU A 562 46.31 -37.01 12.61
N VAL A 563 46.54 -35.81 12.07
CA VAL A 563 45.66 -35.03 11.19
C VAL A 563 46.48 -34.47 10.03
N ASN A 564 45.86 -34.07 8.92
CA ASN A 564 46.57 -33.51 7.78
C ASN A 564 47.14 -32.10 8.08
N GLU A 565 48.08 -31.62 7.25
CA GLU A 565 48.84 -30.39 7.54
C GLU A 565 47.98 -29.11 7.53
N GLU A 566 46.90 -29.05 6.74
CA GLU A 566 45.97 -27.91 6.72
C GLU A 566 45.11 -27.86 8.00
N GLN A 567 44.54 -29.00 8.39
CA GLN A 567 43.85 -29.17 9.67
C GLN A 567 44.75 -28.86 10.87
N LYS A 568 46.01 -29.28 10.80
CA LYS A 568 47.05 -29.04 11.81
C LYS A 568 47.34 -27.55 11.95
N GLU A 569 47.44 -26.79 10.85
CA GLU A 569 47.62 -25.34 10.88
C GLU A 569 46.43 -24.63 11.52
N GLU A 570 45.18 -24.96 11.13
CA GLU A 570 43.97 -24.43 11.77
C GLU A 570 43.95 -24.72 13.28
N LEU A 571 44.24 -25.96 13.69
CA LEU A 571 44.28 -26.36 15.09
C LEU A 571 45.41 -25.67 15.87
N THR A 572 46.57 -25.39 15.27
CA THR A 572 47.64 -24.62 15.94
C THR A 572 47.26 -23.15 16.11
N ASN A 573 46.66 -22.52 15.10
CA ASN A 573 46.19 -21.13 15.21
C ASN A 573 45.10 -21.01 16.29
N LEU A 574 44.11 -21.91 16.30
CA LEU A 574 43.06 -21.96 17.32
C LEU A 574 43.63 -22.22 18.74
N LYS A 575 44.67 -23.06 18.86
CA LYS A 575 45.36 -23.31 20.12
C LYS A 575 46.06 -22.08 20.67
N ASP A 576 46.79 -21.34 19.81
CA ASP A 576 47.55 -20.16 20.22
C ASP A 576 46.64 -18.96 20.54
N GLU A 577 45.57 -18.73 19.77
CA GLU A 577 44.53 -17.74 20.10
C GLU A 577 43.89 -18.00 21.47
N MET A 578 43.44 -19.24 21.70
CA MET A 578 42.78 -19.63 22.93
C MET A 578 43.75 -19.64 24.14
N TYR A 579 45.03 -19.93 23.94
CA TYR A 579 46.05 -19.78 24.99
C TYR A 579 46.21 -18.31 25.43
N VAL A 580 46.19 -17.36 24.50
CA VAL A 580 46.22 -15.92 24.82
C VAL A 580 44.96 -15.50 25.59
N ILE A 581 43.78 -15.94 25.15
CA ILE A 581 42.50 -15.66 25.84
C ILE A 581 42.52 -16.20 27.27
N LEU A 582 42.90 -17.47 27.46
CA LEU A 582 42.96 -18.11 28.79
C LEU A 582 44.03 -17.46 29.69
N LYS A 583 45.16 -17.00 29.15
CA LYS A 583 46.14 -16.22 29.92
C LYS A 583 45.61 -14.84 30.37
N GLU A 584 44.76 -14.20 29.57
CA GLU A 584 44.08 -12.97 30.03
C GLU A 584 43.00 -13.29 31.07
N GLU A 585 42.20 -14.34 30.88
CA GLU A 585 41.18 -14.79 31.85
C GLU A 585 41.80 -15.12 33.22
N GLU A 586 42.94 -15.84 33.26
CA GLU A 586 43.72 -16.09 34.48
C GLU A 586 44.10 -14.79 35.20
N SER A 587 44.52 -13.76 34.45
CA SER A 587 44.88 -12.46 35.02
C SER A 587 43.68 -11.69 35.57
N ILE A 588 42.53 -11.78 34.91
CA ILE A 588 41.28 -11.11 35.29
C ILE A 588 40.64 -11.80 36.48
N ARG A 589 40.65 -13.14 36.53
CA ARG A 589 40.10 -13.94 37.65
C ARG A 589 40.75 -13.55 39.00
N ILE A 590 42.05 -13.22 39.00
CA ILE A 590 42.79 -12.69 40.17
C ILE A 590 42.30 -11.31 40.64
N TYR A 591 41.62 -10.52 39.80
CA TYR A 591 40.95 -9.28 40.19
C TYR A 591 39.47 -9.52 40.55
N VAL A 592 38.76 -10.40 39.81
CA VAL A 592 37.37 -10.81 40.10
C VAL A 592 37.25 -11.39 41.51
N ASP A 593 38.11 -12.34 41.86
CA ASP A 593 38.03 -13.02 43.16
C ASP A 593 38.49 -12.12 44.34
N LYS A 594 39.04 -10.93 44.07
CA LYS A 594 39.25 -9.86 45.07
C LYS A 594 38.09 -8.88 45.14
N ALA A 595 37.48 -8.57 43.99
CA ALA A 595 36.32 -7.69 43.90
C ALA A 595 35.07 -8.33 44.55
N LEU A 596 34.98 -9.67 44.57
CA LEU A 596 33.91 -10.40 45.24
C LEU A 596 33.88 -10.24 46.78
N ASP A 597 34.94 -9.70 47.40
CA ASP A 597 34.96 -9.32 48.82
C ASP A 597 34.39 -7.89 49.07
N GLU A 598 34.03 -7.13 48.02
CA GLU A 598 33.46 -5.77 48.13
C GLU A 598 31.94 -5.78 48.31
N GLU A 599 31.38 -4.75 48.96
CA GLU A 599 29.92 -4.56 49.03
C GLU A 599 29.36 -4.07 47.68
N GLY A 600 28.38 -4.82 47.13
CA GLY A 600 27.71 -4.48 45.88
C GLY A 600 26.84 -3.21 45.96
N LEU A 601 26.57 -2.63 44.79
CA LEU A 601 25.73 -1.44 44.62
C LEU A 601 24.24 -1.80 44.67
N THR A 602 23.45 -0.96 45.35
CA THR A 602 22.00 -1.12 45.41
C THR A 602 21.34 -0.77 44.07
N PRO A 603 20.34 -1.57 43.62
CA PRO A 603 19.40 -1.16 42.58
C PRO A 603 18.80 0.24 42.79
N ILE A 604 18.57 0.93 41.68
CA ILE A 604 17.87 2.23 41.62
C ILE A 604 16.44 1.96 41.13
N GLU A 605 15.49 2.80 41.55
CA GLU A 605 14.11 2.76 41.04
C GLU A 605 14.09 2.87 39.50
N PHE A 606 13.18 2.10 38.87
CA PHE A 606 13.06 2.07 37.41
C PHE A 606 12.68 3.45 36.87
N ASN A 607 13.40 3.90 35.83
CA ASN A 607 13.25 5.23 35.24
C ASN A 607 13.12 5.11 33.71
N ASP A 608 11.97 5.53 33.18
CA ASP A 608 11.66 5.49 31.74
C ASP A 608 12.63 6.33 30.89
N ASP A 609 13.13 7.47 31.39
CA ASP A 609 14.13 8.27 30.67
C ASP A 609 15.45 7.51 30.50
N VAL A 610 15.83 6.71 31.50
CA VAL A 610 17.05 5.88 31.46
C VAL A 610 16.86 4.68 30.54
N GLU A 611 15.71 4.00 30.59
CA GLU A 611 15.39 2.91 29.65
C GLU A 611 15.41 3.41 28.21
N ASN A 612 14.83 4.59 27.94
CA ASN A 612 14.85 5.20 26.61
C ASN A 612 16.28 5.48 26.12
N VAL A 613 17.25 5.82 26.98
CA VAL A 613 18.66 5.96 26.56
C VAL A 613 19.27 4.61 26.16
N PHE A 614 18.95 3.52 26.87
CA PHE A 614 19.39 2.18 26.47
C PHE A 614 18.74 1.74 25.15
N LEU A 615 17.42 1.84 25.03
CA LEU A 615 16.69 1.47 23.81
C LEU A 615 17.17 2.25 22.58
N ASN A 616 17.44 3.53 22.72
CA ASN A 616 18.01 4.34 21.64
C ASN A 616 19.43 3.89 21.25
N ARG A 617 20.30 3.51 22.20
CA ARG A 617 21.65 2.97 21.88
C ARG A 617 21.62 1.56 21.30
N PHE A 618 20.67 0.72 21.71
CA PHE A 618 20.44 -0.57 21.06
C PHE A 618 20.08 -0.37 19.58
N GLY A 619 19.22 0.62 19.27
CA GLY A 619 18.92 1.01 17.90
C GLY A 619 20.08 1.68 17.14
N GLU A 620 20.82 2.59 17.78
CA GLU A 620 21.94 3.33 17.15
C GLU A 620 23.15 2.43 16.83
N TYR A 621 23.43 1.42 17.66
CA TYR A 621 24.60 0.55 17.52
C TYR A 621 24.25 -0.90 17.12
N GLY A 622 23.00 -1.18 16.76
CA GLY A 622 22.54 -2.50 16.30
C GLY A 622 22.66 -3.61 17.35
N ALA A 623 22.75 -3.27 18.64
CA ALA A 623 23.03 -4.21 19.72
C ALA A 623 21.84 -5.15 19.97
N LYS A 624 22.11 -6.44 20.16
CA LYS A 624 21.10 -7.48 20.32
C LYS A 624 20.40 -7.39 21.67
N ILE A 625 19.16 -7.86 21.71
CA ILE A 625 18.31 -7.93 22.89
C ILE A 625 18.02 -9.41 23.18
N GLY A 626 18.08 -9.80 24.45
CA GLY A 626 17.91 -11.18 24.92
C GLY A 626 17.11 -11.25 26.22
N ASP A 627 16.72 -12.46 26.62
CA ASP A 627 15.91 -12.65 27.85
C ASP A 627 16.77 -12.50 29.12
N VAL A 628 18.08 -12.74 29.02
CA VAL A 628 19.07 -12.31 30.01
C VAL A 628 20.04 -11.38 29.31
N GLN A 629 20.22 -10.17 29.85
CA GLN A 629 21.04 -9.12 29.22
C GLN A 629 21.65 -8.23 30.30
N PHE A 630 22.94 -7.93 30.18
CA PHE A 630 23.64 -6.94 30.97
C PHE A 630 24.24 -5.92 30.01
N SER A 631 23.82 -4.66 30.14
CA SER A 631 24.26 -3.59 29.24
C SER A 631 24.81 -2.41 30.03
N LEU A 632 25.95 -1.86 29.63
CA LEU A 632 26.69 -0.80 30.33
C LEU A 632 26.72 0.48 29.47
N ILE A 633 26.33 1.62 30.03
CA ILE A 633 26.43 2.93 29.36
C ILE A 633 27.17 3.96 30.20
N TRP A 634 27.90 4.86 29.52
CA TRP A 634 28.55 6.02 30.13
C TRP A 634 28.62 7.21 29.14
N GLU A 635 29.17 8.35 29.59
CA GLU A 635 29.17 9.63 28.86
C GLU A 635 30.58 10.22 28.63
N ASN A 636 31.57 9.39 28.32
CA ASN A 636 32.90 9.86 27.90
C ASN A 636 33.59 8.86 26.95
N ASN A 637 34.78 9.26 26.48
CA ASN A 637 35.62 8.46 25.57
C ASN A 637 36.57 7.47 26.30
N ASN A 638 36.35 7.16 27.58
CA ASN A 638 37.14 6.15 28.28
C ASN A 638 36.68 4.74 27.91
N ASP A 639 37.57 3.77 28.12
CA ASP A 639 37.40 2.33 27.95
C ASP A 639 36.92 1.75 29.30
N LEU A 640 35.68 1.30 29.38
CA LEU A 640 35.12 0.59 30.53
C LEU A 640 34.71 -0.82 30.09
N ASP A 641 35.43 -1.86 30.54
CA ASP A 641 35.01 -3.25 30.34
C ASP A 641 33.78 -3.56 31.23
N LEU A 642 32.72 -4.13 30.66
CA LEU A 642 31.73 -4.93 31.37
C LEU A 642 32.21 -6.39 31.47
N ILE A 643 32.23 -6.94 32.69
CA ILE A 643 32.66 -8.34 32.93
C ILE A 643 31.58 -9.08 33.69
N ILE A 644 31.20 -10.27 33.21
CA ILE A 644 30.16 -11.13 33.81
C ILE A 644 30.76 -12.48 34.20
N LYS A 645 30.64 -12.87 35.46
CA LYS A 645 30.91 -14.23 35.95
C LYS A 645 29.63 -15.06 35.84
N THR A 646 29.69 -16.19 35.15
CA THR A 646 28.52 -17.07 34.91
C THR A 646 28.30 -18.06 36.05
N PRO A 647 27.12 -18.72 36.15
CA PRO A 647 26.88 -19.80 37.12
C PRO A 647 27.84 -20.99 36.95
N GLN A 648 28.48 -21.12 35.79
CA GLN A 648 29.50 -22.12 35.48
C GLN A 648 30.91 -21.68 35.91
N ASN A 649 31.05 -20.55 36.62
CA ASN A 649 32.30 -19.92 37.06
C ASN A 649 33.21 -19.41 35.93
N GLU A 650 32.70 -19.35 34.69
CA GLU A 650 33.37 -18.76 33.53
C GLU A 650 33.26 -17.22 33.55
N LEU A 651 34.17 -16.53 32.85
CA LEU A 651 34.14 -15.07 32.70
C LEU A 651 33.83 -14.70 31.25
N ILE A 652 32.86 -13.81 31.03
CA ILE A 652 32.63 -13.14 29.74
C ILE A 652 33.24 -11.74 29.81
N HIS A 653 34.13 -11.43 28.88
CA HIS A 653 34.85 -10.15 28.76
C HIS A 653 35.46 -9.99 27.35
N ARG A 654 36.16 -8.88 27.09
CA ARG A 654 36.69 -8.50 25.77
C ARG A 654 37.43 -9.57 24.95
N ALA A 655 38.20 -10.42 25.63
CA ALA A 655 38.92 -11.53 25.01
C ALA A 655 38.08 -12.81 24.98
N ARG A 656 37.46 -13.21 26.10
CA ARG A 656 36.52 -14.33 26.15
C ARG A 656 35.09 -13.86 25.89
N LYS A 657 34.77 -13.68 24.61
CA LYS A 657 33.46 -13.14 24.18
C LYS A 657 32.29 -14.11 24.32
N THR A 658 32.54 -15.40 24.56
CA THR A 658 31.49 -16.43 24.64
C THR A 658 31.65 -17.36 25.85
N SER A 659 30.54 -17.88 26.34
CA SER A 659 30.47 -18.85 27.45
C SER A 659 29.76 -20.15 27.07
N SER A 660 30.00 -21.22 27.83
CA SER A 660 29.35 -22.52 27.69
C SER A 660 27.84 -22.49 27.95
N CYS A 661 27.33 -21.39 28.50
CA CYS A 661 25.90 -21.17 28.76
C CYS A 661 25.23 -20.24 27.73
N ASN A 662 25.80 -20.11 26.53
CA ASN A 662 25.29 -19.31 25.40
C ASN A 662 25.30 -17.79 25.62
N GLY A 663 26.17 -17.30 26.50
CA GLY A 663 26.36 -15.86 26.68
C GLY A 663 27.31 -15.31 25.62
N LEU A 664 26.97 -14.14 25.09
CA LEU A 664 27.73 -13.44 24.05
C LEU A 664 28.01 -11.99 24.48
N LEU A 665 29.28 -11.58 24.47
CA LEU A 665 29.67 -10.18 24.39
C LEU A 665 29.43 -9.70 22.96
N ASP A 666 28.26 -9.12 22.76
CA ASP A 666 27.68 -8.72 21.48
C ASP A 666 28.22 -7.37 21.02
N LEU A 667 28.31 -6.41 21.94
CA LEU A 667 28.89 -5.10 21.68
C LEU A 667 29.94 -4.74 22.72
N GLU A 668 31.12 -4.35 22.24
CA GLU A 668 32.21 -3.73 22.99
C GLU A 668 32.54 -2.39 22.34
N MET A 669 32.74 -1.34 23.13
CA MET A 669 32.99 0.00 22.63
C MET A 669 34.15 0.69 23.35
N ASN A 670 34.74 1.68 22.67
CA ASN A 670 35.80 2.54 23.21
C ASN A 670 37.19 1.94 23.47
N MET A 671 37.48 0.70 23.01
CA MET A 671 38.86 0.14 22.91
C MET A 671 39.86 1.14 22.28
N LYS A 672 39.34 1.90 21.31
CA LYS A 672 39.84 3.16 20.76
C LYS A 672 38.75 4.23 21.01
N PRO A 673 39.07 5.51 21.22
CA PRO A 673 38.14 6.50 21.77
C PRO A 673 37.16 7.04 20.70
N GLU A 674 36.20 6.22 20.31
CA GLU A 674 35.36 6.41 19.12
C GLU A 674 34.01 7.08 19.46
N SER A 675 33.33 6.66 20.54
CA SER A 675 32.07 7.27 21.00
C SER A 675 32.21 8.08 22.30
N LYS A 676 31.40 9.14 22.43
CA LYS A 676 31.22 9.91 23.66
C LYS A 676 30.08 9.39 24.54
N SER A 677 29.23 8.56 23.98
CA SER A 677 28.04 7.98 24.61
C SER A 677 27.98 6.47 24.28
N PRO A 678 29.04 5.71 24.61
CA PRO A 678 29.17 4.28 24.27
C PRO A 678 28.15 3.39 24.98
N LEU A 679 28.11 2.14 24.54
CA LEU A 679 27.34 1.03 25.06
C LEU A 679 28.22 -0.23 25.03
N GLU A 680 28.22 -1.04 26.09
CA GLU A 680 28.60 -2.45 26.00
C GLU A 680 27.40 -3.34 26.30
N ASN A 681 27.41 -4.55 25.73
CA ASN A 681 26.26 -5.45 25.74
C ASN A 681 26.70 -6.91 25.84
N ILE A 682 26.41 -7.56 26.97
CA ILE A 682 26.52 -9.01 27.14
C ILE A 682 25.11 -9.59 27.22
N VAL A 683 24.80 -10.53 26.32
CA VAL A 683 23.43 -10.97 26.03
C VAL A 683 23.35 -12.49 25.86
N TRP A 684 22.20 -13.04 26.25
CA TRP A 684 21.78 -14.40 25.95
C TRP A 684 20.61 -14.34 24.99
N GLU A 685 20.83 -14.67 23.72
CA GLU A 685 19.80 -14.62 22.69
C GLU A 685 18.68 -15.62 22.99
N GLY A 686 17.43 -15.15 22.97
CA GLY A 686 16.27 -15.93 23.39
C GLY A 686 16.37 -16.45 24.83
N ILE A 687 15.81 -17.63 25.09
CA ILE A 687 15.69 -18.22 26.44
C ILE A 687 16.87 -19.17 26.69
N SER A 688 18.10 -18.74 26.41
CA SER A 688 19.29 -19.61 26.31
C SER A 688 20.19 -19.64 27.55
N GLY A 689 20.11 -18.64 28.44
CA GLY A 689 20.97 -18.53 29.61
C GLY A 689 20.77 -19.64 30.65
N GLY A 690 21.86 -20.02 31.34
CA GLY A 690 21.80 -20.99 32.43
C GLY A 690 20.99 -20.46 33.62
N GLY A 691 20.36 -21.37 34.36
CA GLY A 691 19.87 -21.04 35.71
C GLY A 691 21.05 -20.89 36.68
N GLY A 692 20.93 -19.97 37.65
CA GLY A 692 21.94 -19.76 38.68
C GLY A 692 22.30 -18.29 38.90
N GLU A 693 23.43 -18.05 39.57
CA GLU A 693 23.89 -16.72 39.99
C GLU A 693 24.93 -16.15 39.00
N TYR A 694 24.71 -14.91 38.58
CA TYR A 694 25.59 -14.15 37.69
C TYR A 694 26.17 -12.94 38.44
N SER A 695 27.49 -12.82 38.54
CA SER A 695 28.15 -11.66 39.18
C SER A 695 28.60 -10.63 38.15
N ILE A 696 28.27 -9.36 38.37
CA ILE A 696 28.54 -8.24 37.47
C ILE A 696 29.70 -7.40 37.99
N PHE A 697 30.64 -7.05 37.11
CA PHE A 697 31.78 -6.17 37.40
C PHE A 697 31.99 -5.13 36.30
N VAL A 698 32.62 -4.00 36.64
CA VAL A 698 33.06 -2.96 35.68
C VAL A 698 34.53 -2.62 35.92
N TRP A 699 35.31 -2.48 34.84
CA TRP A 699 36.72 -2.13 34.92
C TRP A 699 37.11 -0.91 34.07
N HIS A 700 37.66 0.13 34.69
CA HIS A 700 38.20 1.29 33.97
C HIS A 700 39.61 1.00 33.43
N ARG A 701 39.68 0.25 32.32
CA ARG A 701 40.95 -0.24 31.76
C ARG A 701 41.83 0.85 31.15
N LYS A 702 41.26 1.92 30.59
CA LYS A 702 42.05 2.86 29.77
C LYS A 702 41.45 4.27 29.72
N ARG A 703 42.28 5.24 30.13
CA ARG A 703 41.97 6.67 30.02
C ARG A 703 42.49 7.24 28.70
N HIS A 704 41.58 7.52 27.76
CA HIS A 704 41.94 8.13 26.48
C HIS A 704 42.13 9.65 26.62
N GLY A 705 43.37 10.02 26.97
CA GLY A 705 43.73 11.36 27.42
C GLY A 705 43.89 12.42 26.32
N MET A 706 42.81 13.10 25.96
CA MET A 706 42.90 14.45 25.36
C MET A 706 41.98 15.50 26.02
N LEU A 707 40.96 15.09 26.79
CA LEU A 707 40.08 15.97 27.56
C LEU A 707 40.19 15.64 29.07
N ARG A 708 40.93 16.46 29.82
CA ARG A 708 41.34 16.16 31.22
C ARG A 708 40.23 16.18 32.28
N GLY A 709 38.97 16.42 31.93
CA GLY A 709 37.88 16.79 32.86
C GLY A 709 36.66 15.86 32.96
N LYS A 710 36.75 14.59 32.53
CA LYS A 710 35.67 13.59 32.68
C LYS A 710 36.18 12.29 33.34
N ASP A 711 36.63 12.42 34.59
CA ASP A 711 37.15 11.34 35.44
C ASP A 711 36.88 11.76 36.92
N PRO A 712 36.16 10.98 37.76
CA PRO A 712 35.61 9.64 37.52
C PRO A 712 34.61 9.55 36.37
N THR A 713 34.48 8.36 35.79
CA THR A 713 33.42 8.01 34.85
C THR A 713 32.17 7.58 35.64
N THR A 714 31.07 8.30 35.46
CA THR A 714 29.72 7.83 35.82
C THR A 714 29.25 6.81 34.79
N PHE A 715 28.73 5.67 35.27
CA PHE A 715 28.13 4.64 34.43
C PHE A 715 26.78 4.18 34.98
N THR A 716 25.96 3.60 34.12
CA THR A 716 24.73 2.87 34.47
C THR A 716 24.75 1.51 33.81
N ILE A 717 24.39 0.48 34.57
CA ILE A 717 24.10 -0.86 34.06
C ILE A 717 22.59 -1.07 34.02
N ARG A 718 22.12 -1.61 32.92
CA ARG A 718 20.79 -2.21 32.75
C ARG A 718 20.93 -3.72 32.85
N VAL A 719 20.24 -4.30 33.82
CA VAL A 719 20.09 -5.75 33.98
C VAL A 719 18.69 -6.12 33.49
N ALA A 720 18.57 -7.02 32.53
CA ALA A 720 17.32 -7.73 32.23
C ALA A 720 17.45 -9.18 32.72
N ASN A 721 16.52 -9.61 33.57
CA ASN A 721 16.47 -10.97 34.12
C ASN A 721 15.10 -11.60 33.84
N GLY A 722 14.93 -12.09 32.61
CA GLY A 722 13.64 -12.52 32.09
C GLY A 722 12.79 -11.35 31.58
N SER A 723 11.81 -11.68 30.73
CA SER A 723 10.74 -10.84 30.14
C SER A 723 10.19 -9.59 30.87
N ASN A 724 10.38 -9.39 32.18
CA ASN A 724 9.75 -8.31 32.94
C ASN A 724 10.67 -7.51 33.86
N GLU A 725 11.77 -8.09 34.34
CA GLU A 725 12.57 -7.47 35.41
C GLU A 725 13.79 -6.76 34.80
N VAL A 726 13.58 -5.49 34.45
CA VAL A 726 14.65 -4.54 34.11
C VAL A 726 15.03 -3.74 35.35
N VAL A 727 16.30 -3.84 35.76
CA VAL A 727 16.85 -3.19 36.95
C VAL A 727 18.03 -2.30 36.55
N PHE A 728 18.07 -1.07 37.06
CA PHE A 728 19.19 -0.16 36.86
C PHE A 728 20.11 -0.13 38.07
N ILE A 729 21.42 -0.15 37.82
CA ILE A 729 22.46 0.00 38.85
C ILE A 729 23.49 1.01 38.33
N SER A 730 23.54 2.20 38.92
CA SER A 730 24.49 3.25 38.53
C SER A 730 25.64 3.38 39.52
N GLY A 731 26.82 3.71 39.01
CA GLY A 731 28.03 3.84 39.81
C GLY A 731 29.04 4.83 39.23
N GLN A 732 30.21 4.88 39.88
CA GLN A 732 31.38 5.64 39.44
C GLN A 732 32.64 4.80 39.62
N THR A 733 33.60 4.97 38.69
CA THR A 733 34.95 4.41 38.70
C THR A 733 35.92 5.38 38.01
N SER A 734 37.18 5.40 38.46
CA SER A 734 38.27 6.21 37.91
C SER A 734 39.35 5.32 37.29
N PHE A 735 40.15 5.87 36.38
CA PHE A 735 41.25 5.12 35.78
C PHE A 735 42.33 4.74 36.81
N GLY A 736 42.57 3.44 36.96
CA GLY A 736 43.51 2.89 37.94
C GLY A 736 42.87 2.45 39.26
N ASP A 737 41.55 2.56 39.40
CA ASP A 737 40.79 1.82 40.42
C ASP A 737 40.93 0.30 40.19
N PRO A 738 40.76 -0.55 41.22
CA PRO A 738 40.58 -1.99 41.02
C PRO A 738 39.32 -2.30 40.19
N LEU A 739 39.23 -3.54 39.71
CA LEU A 739 37.98 -4.08 39.15
C LEU A 739 36.87 -3.91 40.19
N LYS A 740 35.76 -3.29 39.81
CA LYS A 740 34.68 -2.95 40.74
C LYS A 740 33.54 -3.96 40.65
N PHE A 741 33.18 -4.55 41.78
CA PHE A 741 31.97 -5.37 41.87
C PHE A 741 30.70 -4.50 41.86
N ILE A 742 29.66 -4.98 41.19
CA ILE A 742 28.39 -4.26 41.01
C ILE A 742 27.26 -4.97 41.75
N SER A 743 26.93 -6.21 41.39
CA SER A 743 25.85 -6.98 42.03
C SER A 743 25.88 -8.44 41.58
N ASN A 744 25.17 -9.30 42.31
CA ASN A 744 24.81 -10.66 41.88
C ASN A 744 23.34 -10.71 41.44
N VAL A 745 23.07 -11.45 40.37
CA VAL A 745 21.73 -11.59 39.76
C VAL A 745 21.40 -13.07 39.61
N THR A 746 20.33 -13.52 40.29
CA THR A 746 19.87 -14.92 40.21
C THR A 746 18.88 -15.10 39.06
N VAL A 747 19.27 -15.86 38.05
CA VAL A 747 18.48 -16.19 36.86
C VAL A 747 17.77 -17.53 37.07
N LYS A 748 16.47 -17.59 36.72
CA LYS A 748 15.66 -18.83 36.76
C LYS A 748 16.03 -19.79 35.63
N ASP A 749 15.76 -21.08 35.81
CA ASP A 749 15.99 -22.12 34.79
C ASP A 749 15.25 -21.83 33.48
N VAL A 750 15.88 -22.22 32.36
CA VAL A 750 15.33 -22.11 30.99
C VAL A 750 13.90 -22.65 30.89
N ALA A 751 13.62 -23.82 31.47
CA ALA A 751 12.30 -24.45 31.40
C ALA A 751 11.22 -23.69 32.19
N THR A 752 11.60 -22.90 33.21
CA THR A 752 10.68 -22.02 33.94
C THR A 752 10.47 -20.70 33.21
N ARG A 753 11.53 -20.04 32.73
CA ARG A 753 11.41 -18.82 31.91
C ARG A 753 10.64 -19.08 30.61
N GLY A 754 10.85 -20.23 29.98
CA GLY A 754 10.08 -20.69 28.81
C GLY A 754 8.58 -20.65 29.01
N LYS A 755 8.09 -21.16 30.15
CA LYS A 755 6.66 -21.10 30.50
C LYS A 755 6.21 -19.70 30.83
N GLU A 756 6.94 -18.99 31.69
CA GLU A 756 6.62 -17.60 32.06
C GLU A 756 6.59 -16.65 30.84
N ILE A 757 7.33 -16.95 29.77
CA ILE A 757 7.32 -16.17 28.52
C ILE A 757 6.19 -16.61 27.59
N GLN A 758 5.93 -17.92 27.46
CA GLN A 758 4.82 -18.43 26.65
C GLN A 758 3.46 -17.98 27.21
N GLU A 759 3.26 -18.09 28.52
CA GLU A 759 2.04 -17.63 29.22
C GLU A 759 1.82 -16.12 29.01
N LYS A 760 2.88 -15.30 29.00
CA LYS A 760 2.78 -13.85 28.79
C LYS A 760 2.55 -13.46 27.33
N GLU A 761 3.17 -14.12 26.37
CA GLU A 761 2.91 -13.86 24.95
C GLU A 761 1.48 -14.28 24.57
N GLU A 762 0.94 -15.34 25.20
CA GLU A 762 -0.48 -15.69 25.11
C GLU A 762 -1.38 -14.59 25.72
N THR A 763 -1.03 -14.01 26.88
CA THR A 763 -1.80 -12.83 27.39
C THR A 763 -1.67 -11.59 26.51
N TYR A 764 -0.51 -11.35 25.87
CA TYR A 764 -0.33 -10.25 24.92
C TYR A 764 -1.24 -10.42 23.70
N LEU A 765 -1.26 -11.60 23.07
CA LEU A 765 -2.10 -11.85 21.91
C LEU A 765 -3.59 -11.70 22.26
N ASN A 766 -4.03 -12.26 23.39
CA ASN A 766 -5.41 -12.11 23.85
C ASN A 766 -5.77 -10.63 24.11
N LEU A 767 -4.93 -9.86 24.81
CA LEU A 767 -5.19 -8.43 25.07
C LEU A 767 -5.11 -7.57 23.80
N LYS A 768 -4.26 -7.94 22.83
CA LYS A 768 -4.16 -7.31 21.51
C LYS A 768 -5.43 -7.50 20.69
N ASP A 769 -5.97 -8.71 20.68
CA ASP A 769 -7.20 -9.03 19.97
C ASP A 769 -8.42 -8.38 20.66
N MET A 770 -8.43 -8.30 21.99
CA MET A 770 -9.44 -7.52 22.73
C MET A 770 -9.39 -6.03 22.40
N ILE A 771 -8.19 -5.42 22.29
CA ILE A 771 -8.04 -4.00 21.90
C ILE A 771 -8.54 -3.78 20.46
N ASN A 772 -8.12 -4.61 19.51
CA ASN A 772 -8.55 -4.48 18.10
C ASN A 772 -10.03 -4.80 17.89
N GLY A 773 -10.63 -5.60 18.77
CA GLY A 773 -12.05 -5.98 18.73
C GLY A 773 -13.00 -5.06 19.49
N ALA A 774 -12.51 -4.03 20.20
CA ALA A 774 -13.36 -3.11 20.96
C ALA A 774 -14.31 -2.30 20.05
N ILE A 775 -15.59 -2.23 20.40
CA ILE A 775 -16.63 -1.60 19.58
C ILE A 775 -16.90 -0.15 20.04
N SER A 776 -16.60 0.16 21.31
CA SER A 776 -16.75 1.47 21.93
C SER A 776 -15.54 1.89 22.76
N VAL A 777 -15.38 3.20 22.97
CA VAL A 777 -14.30 3.78 23.81
C VAL A 777 -14.36 3.24 25.25
N ASN A 778 -15.56 3.06 25.79
CA ASN A 778 -15.76 2.53 27.15
C ASN A 778 -15.30 1.06 27.26
N GLU A 779 -15.63 0.18 26.30
CA GLU A 779 -15.12 -1.20 26.30
C GLU A 779 -13.59 -1.23 26.25
N LEU A 780 -13.00 -0.40 25.38
CA LEU A 780 -11.55 -0.28 25.23
C LEU A 780 -10.87 0.20 26.52
N GLU A 781 -11.42 1.23 27.19
CA GLU A 781 -10.85 1.75 28.44
C GLU A 781 -10.81 0.68 29.55
N ASN A 782 -11.86 -0.14 29.67
CA ASN A 782 -11.96 -1.23 30.65
C ASN A 782 -10.98 -2.41 30.41
N ILE A 783 -10.21 -2.43 29.31
CA ILE A 783 -9.16 -3.44 29.10
C ILE A 783 -7.92 -3.13 29.97
N GLU A 784 -7.74 -3.86 31.05
CA GLU A 784 -6.58 -3.75 31.96
C GLU A 784 -5.34 -4.45 31.37
N LEU A 785 -4.23 -3.71 31.24
CA LEU A 785 -2.96 -4.20 30.67
C LEU A 785 -2.06 -4.84 31.73
N ILE A 786 -2.47 -6.02 32.21
CA ILE A 786 -1.84 -6.74 33.34
C ILE A 786 -1.03 -7.95 32.82
N ASN A 787 0.02 -8.35 33.55
CA ASN A 787 0.90 -9.51 33.29
C ASN A 787 1.67 -9.49 31.95
N LEU A 788 1.77 -8.34 31.27
CA LEU A 788 2.57 -8.17 30.05
C LEU A 788 4.06 -7.93 30.35
N SER A 789 4.95 -8.25 29.41
CA SER A 789 6.33 -7.72 29.41
C SER A 789 6.33 -6.21 29.15
N ARG A 790 7.36 -5.47 29.59
CA ARG A 790 7.38 -3.99 29.43
C ARG A 790 7.30 -3.55 27.96
N VAL A 791 7.90 -4.31 27.05
CA VAL A 791 7.81 -4.09 25.60
C VAL A 791 6.38 -4.29 25.11
N ARG A 792 5.75 -5.44 25.41
CA ARG A 792 4.36 -5.73 25.02
C ARG A 792 3.34 -4.79 25.67
N TYR A 793 3.60 -4.33 26.89
CA TYR A 793 2.81 -3.29 27.56
C TYR A 793 2.86 -1.97 26.79
N ASN A 794 4.06 -1.48 26.44
CA ASN A 794 4.22 -0.24 25.71
C ASN A 794 3.59 -0.32 24.30
N GLU A 795 3.75 -1.45 23.60
CA GLU A 795 3.06 -1.71 22.32
C GLU A 795 1.53 -1.62 22.47
N LEU A 796 0.95 -2.24 23.50
CA LEU A 796 -0.50 -2.23 23.72
C LEU A 796 -1.04 -0.90 24.24
N VAL A 797 -0.25 -0.09 24.95
CA VAL A 797 -0.62 1.30 25.27
C VAL A 797 -0.74 2.13 23.99
N ILE A 798 0.27 2.09 23.12
CA ILE A 798 0.26 2.82 21.84
C ILE A 798 -0.92 2.35 20.97
N LEU A 799 -1.15 1.04 20.88
CA LEU A 799 -2.29 0.47 20.14
C LEU A 799 -3.64 0.89 20.75
N LYS A 800 -3.76 0.92 22.08
CA LYS A 800 -4.98 1.34 22.79
C LYS A 800 -5.29 2.81 22.52
N ASP A 801 -4.30 3.71 22.53
CA ASP A 801 -4.49 5.10 22.16
C ASP A 801 -4.83 5.26 20.66
N GLU A 802 -4.19 4.51 19.77
CA GLU A 802 -4.51 4.49 18.34
C GLU A 802 -5.95 4.03 18.05
N VAL A 803 -6.44 2.99 18.73
CA VAL A 803 -7.82 2.51 18.58
C VAL A 803 -8.81 3.48 19.23
N LYS A 804 -8.46 4.06 20.38
CA LYS A 804 -9.30 5.06 21.07
C LYS A 804 -9.62 6.25 20.16
N ASN A 805 -8.60 6.86 19.55
CA ASN A 805 -8.78 7.97 18.61
C ASN A 805 -9.69 7.58 17.41
N LYS A 806 -9.63 6.34 16.93
CA LYS A 806 -10.47 5.84 15.83
C LYS A 806 -11.93 5.62 16.27
N LEU A 807 -12.15 5.15 17.50
CA LEU A 807 -13.48 4.95 18.07
C LEU A 807 -14.16 6.27 18.45
N GLU A 808 -13.45 7.21 19.06
CA GLU A 808 -13.98 8.56 19.38
C GLU A 808 -14.51 9.27 18.13
N LEU A 809 -13.75 9.24 17.03
CA LEU A 809 -14.19 9.81 15.74
C LEU A 809 -15.44 9.11 15.18
N LYS A 810 -15.56 7.79 15.35
CA LYS A 810 -16.71 7.00 14.88
C LYS A 810 -17.96 7.25 15.73
N GLU A 811 -17.82 7.34 17.05
CA GLU A 811 -18.93 7.68 17.96
C GLU A 811 -19.44 9.12 17.72
N GLU A 812 -18.54 10.07 17.38
CA GLU A 812 -18.89 11.42 16.96
C GLU A 812 -19.65 11.44 15.60
N GLU A 813 -19.15 10.72 14.58
CA GLU A 813 -19.85 10.57 13.29
C GLU A 813 -21.26 9.98 13.47
N GLU A 814 -21.41 8.91 14.27
CA GLU A 814 -22.70 8.28 14.54
C GLU A 814 -23.65 9.19 15.33
N ARG A 815 -23.14 10.00 16.28
CA ARG A 815 -23.97 11.00 16.99
C ARG A 815 -24.49 12.07 16.03
N ILE A 816 -23.63 12.64 15.19
CA ILE A 816 -24.02 13.65 14.20
C ILE A 816 -25.07 13.10 13.22
N ILE A 817 -24.89 11.87 12.73
CA ILE A 817 -25.87 11.20 11.85
C ILE A 817 -27.23 11.04 12.55
N LYS A 818 -27.24 10.61 13.82
CA LYS A 818 -28.46 10.45 14.61
C LYS A 818 -29.18 11.77 14.85
N GLU A 819 -28.46 12.81 15.26
CA GLU A 819 -29.03 14.15 15.44
C GLU A 819 -29.58 14.73 14.13
N ASN A 820 -28.91 14.52 13.00
CA ASN A 820 -29.38 14.99 11.70
C ASN A 820 -30.68 14.31 11.30
N LYS A 821 -30.77 12.97 11.44
CA LYS A 821 -32.00 12.22 11.17
C LYS A 821 -33.16 12.65 12.08
N GLN A 822 -32.88 12.88 13.37
CA GLN A 822 -33.91 13.33 14.32
C GLN A 822 -34.38 14.77 14.01
N ALA A 823 -33.49 15.64 13.49
CA ALA A 823 -33.87 16.95 12.99
C ALA A 823 -34.72 16.88 11.71
N GLU A 824 -34.45 15.93 10.79
CA GLU A 824 -35.29 15.69 9.61
C GLU A 824 -36.69 15.19 9.98
N GLU A 825 -36.79 14.24 10.91
CA GLU A 825 -38.07 13.73 11.43
C GLU A 825 -38.90 14.84 12.10
N LEU A 826 -38.28 15.65 12.97
CA LEU A 826 -38.92 16.82 13.58
C LEU A 826 -39.35 17.86 12.54
N LEU A 827 -38.52 18.12 11.52
CA LEU A 827 -38.85 19.07 10.45
C LEU A 827 -40.01 18.56 9.57
N GLN A 828 -40.16 17.26 9.37
CA GLN A 828 -41.36 16.70 8.73
C GLN A 828 -42.60 16.91 9.62
N MET A 829 -42.51 16.61 10.92
CA MET A 829 -43.62 16.82 11.86
C MET A 829 -44.07 18.29 11.91
N ILE A 830 -43.13 19.25 11.91
CA ILE A 830 -43.45 20.69 11.85
C ILE A 830 -44.17 21.05 10.54
N ASN A 831 -43.77 20.46 9.41
CA ASN A 831 -44.36 20.79 8.11
C ASN A 831 -45.76 20.20 7.89
N GLU A 832 -46.01 18.99 8.38
CA GLU A 832 -47.23 18.22 8.12
C GLU A 832 -48.27 18.29 9.25
N GLY A 833 -47.83 18.56 10.49
CA GLY A 833 -48.68 18.55 11.69
C GLY A 833 -49.76 19.62 11.72
N ASN A 834 -50.85 19.31 12.43
CA ASN A 834 -51.95 20.24 12.66
C ASN A 834 -51.72 21.12 13.90
N LEU A 835 -52.56 22.15 14.08
CA LEU A 835 -52.40 23.18 15.13
C LEU A 835 -52.37 22.62 16.57
N GLU A 836 -53.05 21.51 16.84
CA GLU A 836 -53.10 20.88 18.16
C GLU A 836 -51.93 19.90 18.37
N GLU A 837 -51.46 19.21 17.32
CA GLU A 837 -50.22 18.41 17.35
C GLU A 837 -48.99 19.29 17.57
N LEU A 838 -48.84 20.36 16.78
CA LEU A 838 -47.69 21.25 16.82
C LEU A 838 -47.52 21.96 18.17
N LYS A 839 -48.62 22.38 18.80
CA LYS A 839 -48.58 22.99 20.14
C LYS A 839 -48.12 22.06 21.26
N ASN A 840 -48.10 20.76 21.01
CA ASN A 840 -47.64 19.73 21.95
C ASN A 840 -46.29 19.10 21.54
N LEU A 841 -45.66 19.58 20.46
CA LEU A 841 -44.39 19.05 19.95
C LEU A 841 -43.21 19.60 20.76
N THR A 842 -42.41 18.72 21.37
CA THR A 842 -41.13 19.09 21.99
C THR A 842 -39.97 18.79 21.04
N ILE A 843 -38.98 19.69 21.00
CA ILE A 843 -37.79 19.58 20.15
C ILE A 843 -36.64 19.10 21.03
N GLU A 844 -36.33 17.80 20.93
CA GLU A 844 -35.34 17.12 21.76
C GLU A 844 -34.46 16.18 20.90
N GLY A 845 -33.25 15.86 21.38
CA GLY A 845 -32.32 14.92 20.73
C GLY A 845 -31.54 15.47 19.53
N VAL A 846 -31.38 16.80 19.46
CA VAL A 846 -30.59 17.52 18.44
C VAL A 846 -29.71 18.58 19.14
N ASN A 847 -28.59 19.00 18.54
CA ASN A 847 -27.73 20.03 19.15
C ASN A 847 -28.38 21.43 19.19
N GLU A 848 -27.86 22.31 20.05
CA GLU A 848 -28.46 23.62 20.38
C GLU A 848 -28.82 24.47 19.14
N ASP A 849 -27.94 24.57 18.15
CA ASP A 849 -28.20 25.29 16.88
C ASP A 849 -29.48 24.79 16.16
N LYS A 850 -29.72 23.47 16.18
CA LYS A 850 -30.89 22.84 15.56
C LYS A 850 -32.13 23.05 16.43
N VAL A 851 -32.00 23.07 17.76
CA VAL A 851 -33.11 23.39 18.68
C VAL A 851 -33.61 24.81 18.43
N GLU A 852 -32.72 25.81 18.35
CA GLU A 852 -33.09 27.20 18.08
C GLU A 852 -33.81 27.34 16.74
N PHE A 853 -33.23 26.80 15.67
CA PHE A 853 -33.82 26.86 14.32
C PHE A 853 -35.21 26.20 14.24
N LEU A 854 -35.34 24.96 14.72
CA LEU A 854 -36.61 24.22 14.66
C LEU A 854 -37.69 24.87 15.54
N SER A 855 -37.30 25.52 16.65
CA SER A 855 -38.23 26.21 17.54
C SER A 855 -38.84 27.45 16.89
N SER A 856 -38.06 28.23 16.13
CA SER A 856 -38.60 29.34 15.33
C SER A 856 -39.59 28.81 14.29
N LEU A 857 -39.18 27.80 13.50
CA LEU A 857 -40.00 27.21 12.44
C LEU A 857 -41.35 26.69 12.97
N LEU A 858 -41.34 26.04 14.14
CA LEU A 858 -42.53 25.57 14.83
C LEU A 858 -43.45 26.72 15.27
N GLN A 859 -42.90 27.80 15.84
CA GLN A 859 -43.66 28.94 16.31
C GLN A 859 -44.31 29.72 15.16
N ASP A 860 -43.59 29.95 14.06
CA ASP A 860 -44.10 30.62 12.86
C ASP A 860 -45.24 29.81 12.23
N LYS A 861 -45.06 28.48 12.11
CA LYS A 861 -46.08 27.54 11.61
C LYS A 861 -47.37 27.54 12.44
N ILE A 862 -47.26 27.58 13.77
CA ILE A 862 -48.41 27.65 14.68
C ILE A 862 -49.20 28.95 14.44
N SER A 863 -48.51 30.09 14.34
CA SER A 863 -49.11 31.40 14.07
C SER A 863 -49.91 31.40 12.75
N ASP A 864 -49.34 30.85 11.68
CA ASP A 864 -49.99 30.77 10.36
C ASP A 864 -51.31 29.98 10.38
N LEU A 865 -51.35 28.86 11.11
CA LEU A 865 -52.53 28.02 11.26
C LEU A 865 -53.63 28.70 12.09
N GLU A 866 -53.27 29.44 13.15
CA GLU A 866 -54.24 30.23 13.93
C GLU A 866 -54.90 31.34 13.07
N MET A 867 -54.13 32.02 12.23
CA MET A 867 -54.67 33.08 11.36
C MET A 867 -55.63 32.55 10.30
N GLU A 868 -55.39 31.35 9.74
CA GLU A 868 -56.27 30.76 8.73
C GLU A 868 -57.55 30.14 9.32
N GLU A 869 -57.53 29.66 10.57
CA GLU A 869 -58.77 29.36 11.31
C GLU A 869 -59.63 30.62 11.51
N GLU A 870 -59.03 31.71 11.99
CA GLU A 870 -59.73 32.98 12.22
C GLU A 870 -60.28 33.57 10.91
N ARG A 871 -59.56 33.42 9.79
CA ARG A 871 -60.06 33.80 8.45
C ARG A 871 -61.34 33.04 8.09
N LYS A 872 -61.37 31.71 8.27
CA LYS A 872 -62.55 30.88 7.98
C LYS A 872 -63.75 31.28 8.83
N ARG A 873 -63.54 31.54 10.12
CA ARG A 873 -64.59 32.04 11.04
C ARG A 873 -65.20 33.36 10.55
N ARG A 874 -64.37 34.31 10.09
CA ARG A 874 -64.83 35.61 9.56
C ARG A 874 -65.62 35.48 8.26
N MET A 875 -65.22 34.59 7.34
CA MET A 875 -65.93 34.37 6.07
C MET A 875 -67.35 33.83 6.29
N VAL A 876 -67.54 32.88 7.20
CA VAL A 876 -68.88 32.36 7.55
C VAL A 876 -69.79 33.47 8.06
N VAL A 877 -69.31 34.31 8.98
CA VAL A 877 -70.07 35.43 9.56
C VAL A 877 -70.41 36.51 8.51
N ALA A 878 -69.62 36.67 7.45
CA ALA A 878 -69.95 37.55 6.33
C ALA A 878 -71.10 36.98 5.48
N ASN A 879 -71.03 35.70 5.12
CA ASN A 879 -72.04 35.03 4.30
C ASN A 879 -73.41 34.98 5.01
N GLU A 880 -73.45 34.72 6.31
CA GLU A 880 -74.68 34.76 7.12
C GLU A 880 -75.39 36.12 7.05
N ARG A 881 -74.63 37.22 7.08
CA ARG A 881 -75.18 38.59 6.97
C ARG A 881 -75.75 38.86 5.58
N MET A 882 -75.09 38.39 4.53
CA MET A 882 -75.55 38.54 3.14
C MET A 882 -76.85 37.75 2.90
N MET A 883 -76.90 36.47 3.32
CA MET A 883 -78.11 35.64 3.23
C MET A 883 -79.31 36.30 3.93
N LYS A 884 -79.10 36.95 5.08
CA LYS A 884 -80.18 37.69 5.75
C LYS A 884 -80.74 38.82 4.87
N ALA A 885 -79.86 39.66 4.31
CA ALA A 885 -80.29 40.79 3.48
C ALA A 885 -81.07 40.35 2.23
N LEU A 886 -80.72 39.20 1.64
CA LEU A 886 -81.45 38.64 0.49
C LEU A 886 -82.84 38.11 0.86
N ASN A 887 -83.00 37.50 2.04
CA ASN A 887 -84.31 37.07 2.55
C ASN A 887 -85.22 38.27 2.90
N ASP A 888 -84.65 39.33 3.49
CA ASP A 888 -85.36 40.58 3.77
C ASP A 888 -85.81 41.25 2.45
N ALA A 889 -84.99 41.20 1.39
CA ALA A 889 -85.30 41.71 0.05
C ALA A 889 -86.38 40.89 -0.69
N GLU A 890 -86.34 39.56 -0.63
CA GLU A 890 -87.34 38.67 -1.24
C GLU A 890 -88.75 38.95 -0.71
N SER A 891 -88.85 39.30 0.57
CA SER A 891 -90.11 39.64 1.25
C SER A 891 -90.82 40.89 0.68
N ALA A 892 -90.16 41.69 -0.16
CA ALA A 892 -90.76 42.82 -0.87
C ALA A 892 -91.55 42.40 -2.13
N GLY A 893 -91.37 41.18 -2.62
CA GLY A 893 -91.98 40.65 -3.84
C GLY A 893 -91.18 40.90 -5.12
N PRO A 894 -91.44 40.12 -6.19
CA PRO A 894 -90.74 40.23 -7.47
C PRO A 894 -91.22 41.43 -8.30
N LEU A 895 -90.43 41.80 -9.31
CA LEU A 895 -90.83 42.77 -10.34
C LEU A 895 -91.79 42.13 -11.35
N GLU A 896 -92.60 42.95 -12.02
CA GLU A 896 -93.45 42.51 -13.12
C GLU A 896 -92.61 42.23 -14.39
N MET A 897 -92.99 41.21 -15.16
CA MET A 897 -92.40 40.95 -16.48
C MET A 897 -93.00 41.90 -17.51
N LEU A 898 -92.15 42.42 -18.40
CA LEU A 898 -92.57 43.25 -19.53
C LEU A 898 -93.30 42.42 -20.59
N GLU A 899 -94.31 43.04 -21.24
CA GLU A 899 -94.93 42.51 -22.45
C GLU A 899 -93.92 42.45 -23.61
N GLU A 900 -94.16 41.56 -24.58
CA GLU A 900 -93.18 41.24 -25.62
C GLU A 900 -92.78 42.45 -26.49
N GLU A 901 -93.67 43.44 -26.63
CA GLU A 901 -93.44 44.68 -27.39
C GLU A 901 -92.54 45.69 -26.65
N GLU A 902 -92.39 45.59 -25.32
CA GLU A 902 -91.55 46.49 -24.52
C GLU A 902 -90.13 45.95 -24.21
N ARG A 903 -89.82 44.71 -24.64
CA ARG A 903 -88.50 44.08 -24.42
C ARG A 903 -87.40 44.74 -25.28
N ARG A 904 -86.19 44.78 -24.74
CA ARG A 904 -84.96 45.31 -25.38
C ARG A 904 -84.02 44.18 -25.81
N ASP A 905 -84.57 43.04 -26.22
CA ASP A 905 -83.86 41.82 -26.65
C ASP A 905 -82.65 42.10 -27.58
N ALA A 906 -82.84 42.97 -28.57
CA ALA A 906 -81.80 43.33 -29.54
C ALA A 906 -80.66 44.21 -28.96
N ASP A 907 -80.88 44.93 -27.86
CA ASP A 907 -79.82 45.68 -27.15
C ASP A 907 -79.07 44.78 -26.16
N PHE A 908 -79.76 43.81 -25.52
CA PHE A 908 -79.12 42.73 -24.76
C PHE A 908 -78.14 41.93 -25.63
N ASP A 909 -78.61 41.32 -26.72
CA ASP A 909 -77.75 40.51 -27.60
C ASP A 909 -76.63 41.34 -28.26
N LYS A 910 -76.85 42.64 -28.47
CA LYS A 910 -75.83 43.56 -28.98
C LYS A 910 -74.74 43.87 -27.94
N ARG A 911 -75.09 44.04 -26.66
CA ARG A 911 -74.13 44.31 -25.59
C ARG A 911 -73.38 43.07 -25.17
N LEU A 912 -74.08 41.97 -24.94
CA LEU A 912 -73.49 40.68 -24.57
C LEU A 912 -72.45 40.23 -25.61
N ARG A 913 -72.80 40.29 -26.91
CA ARG A 913 -71.84 40.00 -28.00
C ARG A 913 -70.68 41.00 -28.08
N LYS A 914 -70.85 42.25 -27.61
CA LYS A 914 -69.76 43.26 -27.56
C LYS A 914 -68.85 43.06 -26.35
N ALA A 915 -69.38 42.57 -25.23
CA ALA A 915 -68.63 42.22 -24.02
C ALA A 915 -67.89 40.88 -24.15
N GLY A 916 -68.30 40.03 -25.11
CA GLY A 916 -67.78 38.66 -25.24
C GLY A 916 -68.48 37.65 -24.33
N ALA A 917 -69.65 38.02 -23.79
CA ALA A 917 -70.43 37.21 -22.87
C ALA A 917 -70.80 35.84 -23.47
N LYS A 918 -70.66 34.81 -22.65
CA LYS A 918 -71.02 33.43 -23.00
C LYS A 918 -72.53 33.20 -22.87
N ASP A 919 -72.98 32.12 -23.50
CA ASP A 919 -74.36 31.64 -23.45
C ASP A 919 -74.36 30.16 -23.01
N GLY A 920 -75.49 29.67 -22.51
CA GLY A 920 -75.53 28.46 -21.69
C GLY A 920 -76.78 27.61 -21.86
N GLU A 921 -77.04 26.77 -20.86
CA GLU A 921 -78.31 26.06 -20.68
C GLU A 921 -79.44 27.06 -20.38
N PHE A 922 -79.12 28.03 -19.51
CA PHE A 922 -79.76 29.32 -19.42
C PHE A 922 -78.72 30.39 -19.07
N ARG A 923 -79.09 31.67 -19.28
CA ARG A 923 -78.34 32.84 -18.82
C ARG A 923 -79.27 33.85 -18.16
N ILE A 924 -78.72 34.65 -17.26
CA ILE A 924 -79.41 35.76 -16.63
C ILE A 924 -78.48 36.97 -16.77
N SER A 925 -78.98 38.03 -17.41
CA SER A 925 -78.17 39.19 -17.80
C SER A 925 -78.81 40.50 -17.31
N LEU A 926 -77.99 41.43 -16.82
CA LEU A 926 -78.42 42.74 -16.28
C LEU A 926 -77.95 43.88 -17.21
N LEU A 927 -78.75 44.92 -17.42
CA LEU A 927 -78.48 45.99 -18.40
C LEU A 927 -79.02 47.34 -17.91
N TRP A 928 -78.17 48.38 -17.92
CA TRP A 928 -78.54 49.76 -17.58
C TRP A 928 -77.86 50.78 -18.50
N ASP A 929 -78.22 52.05 -18.41
CA ASP A 929 -77.84 53.11 -19.39
C ASP A 929 -77.08 54.30 -18.75
N ASN A 930 -76.29 54.06 -17.71
CA ASN A 930 -75.44 55.08 -17.07
C ASN A 930 -74.06 54.52 -16.65
N PHE A 931 -73.30 55.27 -15.84
CA PHE A 931 -71.94 54.93 -15.36
C PHE A 931 -71.91 54.37 -13.93
N ASN A 932 -73.06 54.15 -13.28
CA ASN A 932 -73.09 53.51 -11.96
C ASN A 932 -72.74 52.03 -12.07
N ASP A 933 -72.43 51.45 -10.91
CA ASP A 933 -72.12 50.06 -10.70
C ASP A 933 -73.35 49.35 -10.12
N LEU A 934 -73.75 48.22 -10.70
CA LEU A 934 -74.94 47.47 -10.33
C LEU A 934 -74.62 45.97 -10.42
N ASP A 935 -74.42 45.31 -9.27
CA ASP A 935 -74.24 43.86 -9.22
C ASP A 935 -75.57 43.17 -9.58
N ILE A 936 -75.48 42.09 -10.36
CA ILE A 936 -76.43 40.98 -10.28
C ILE A 936 -76.00 39.99 -9.18
N ILE A 937 -76.95 39.66 -8.30
CA ILE A 937 -76.77 38.68 -7.23
C ILE A 937 -77.78 37.55 -7.45
N ILE A 938 -77.32 36.29 -7.45
CA ILE A 938 -78.19 35.13 -7.72
C ILE A 938 -78.02 34.09 -6.64
N THR A 939 -79.10 33.79 -5.91
CA THR A 939 -79.13 32.63 -4.99
C THR A 939 -79.58 31.41 -5.76
N SER A 940 -78.77 30.36 -5.73
CA SER A 940 -78.98 29.10 -6.44
C SER A 940 -79.79 28.08 -5.61
N PRO A 941 -80.29 26.98 -6.22
CA PRO A 941 -81.06 25.95 -5.52
C PRO A 941 -80.33 25.25 -4.35
N SER A 942 -78.99 25.31 -4.30
CA SER A 942 -78.18 24.79 -3.19
C SER A 942 -78.02 25.80 -2.03
N GLY A 943 -78.52 27.03 -2.17
CA GLY A 943 -78.32 28.13 -1.22
C GLY A 943 -77.00 28.89 -1.40
N GLU A 944 -76.17 28.53 -2.39
CA GLU A 944 -74.97 29.32 -2.73
C GLU A 944 -75.37 30.61 -3.47
N ILE A 945 -74.71 31.72 -3.11
CA ILE A 945 -74.87 33.04 -3.74
C ILE A 945 -73.78 33.23 -4.80
N ILE A 946 -74.18 33.55 -6.03
CA ILE A 946 -73.32 34.12 -7.08
C ILE A 946 -73.36 35.64 -6.95
N HIS A 947 -72.20 36.30 -6.91
CA HIS A 947 -72.06 37.76 -7.00
C HIS A 947 -70.62 38.11 -7.44
N SER A 948 -70.33 39.41 -7.62
CA SER A 948 -69.00 39.93 -7.99
C SER A 948 -67.83 39.37 -7.16
N GLY A 949 -68.03 39.10 -5.86
CA GLY A 949 -67.04 38.50 -4.95
C GLY A 949 -67.06 36.97 -4.84
N ASN A 950 -68.08 36.30 -5.40
CA ASN A 950 -68.16 34.83 -5.51
C ASN A 950 -68.68 34.46 -6.90
N ARG A 951 -67.82 34.62 -7.91
CA ARG A 951 -68.20 34.57 -9.33
C ARG A 951 -68.50 33.15 -9.86
N ASN A 952 -68.08 32.11 -9.14
CA ASN A 952 -68.25 30.71 -9.52
C ASN A 952 -68.92 29.93 -8.38
N THR A 953 -69.81 28.99 -8.71
CA THR A 953 -70.57 28.18 -7.73
C THR A 953 -70.55 26.69 -8.06
N SER A 954 -70.77 25.84 -7.06
CA SER A 954 -70.86 24.38 -7.24
C SER A 954 -72.10 23.97 -8.06
N CYS A 955 -73.12 24.83 -8.10
CA CYS A 955 -74.26 24.69 -9.03
C CYS A 955 -73.92 24.96 -10.51
N GLY A 956 -72.67 25.30 -10.84
CA GLY A 956 -72.19 25.49 -12.20
C GLY A 956 -72.50 26.84 -12.82
N GLY A 957 -72.90 27.83 -12.01
CA GLY A 957 -73.14 29.20 -12.45
C GLY A 957 -71.87 30.04 -12.40
N VAL A 958 -71.65 30.83 -13.45
CA VAL A 958 -70.45 31.64 -13.66
C VAL A 958 -70.85 33.07 -14.05
N LEU A 959 -70.50 34.06 -13.21
CA LEU A 959 -70.53 35.48 -13.55
C LEU A 959 -69.33 35.78 -14.46
N ASP A 960 -69.54 35.75 -15.78
CA ASP A 960 -68.46 35.91 -16.76
C ASP A 960 -68.25 37.35 -17.22
N ILE A 961 -69.31 38.17 -17.18
CA ILE A 961 -69.24 39.61 -17.41
C ILE A 961 -69.80 40.34 -16.17
N ASP A 962 -68.95 41.19 -15.62
CA ASP A 962 -69.18 42.17 -14.55
C ASP A 962 -68.71 43.51 -15.15
N MET A 963 -69.53 44.56 -15.06
CA MET A 963 -69.26 45.84 -15.74
C MET A 963 -69.65 47.06 -14.91
N ASN A 964 -68.76 48.05 -14.96
CA ASN A 964 -68.79 49.34 -14.27
C ASN A 964 -68.20 49.41 -12.85
N PHE A 965 -67.66 48.33 -12.28
CA PHE A 965 -66.75 48.37 -11.11
C PHE A 965 -65.72 49.51 -11.21
N LYS A 966 -65.15 49.68 -12.41
CA LYS A 966 -64.56 50.94 -12.88
C LYS A 966 -65.52 51.58 -13.90
N PRO A 967 -65.85 52.89 -13.81
CA PRO A 967 -66.90 53.53 -14.59
C PRO A 967 -66.48 53.81 -16.05
N GLU A 968 -66.48 52.74 -16.84
CA GLU A 968 -65.96 52.67 -18.21
C GLU A 968 -67.05 52.82 -19.26
N SER A 969 -68.26 52.32 -19.01
CA SER A 969 -69.33 52.25 -19.99
C SER A 969 -70.58 53.04 -19.58
N LYS A 970 -71.18 53.76 -20.54
CA LYS A 970 -72.59 54.24 -20.43
C LYS A 970 -73.60 53.20 -20.93
N LYS A 971 -73.12 52.07 -21.44
CA LYS A 971 -73.92 50.93 -21.87
C LYS A 971 -73.32 49.64 -21.30
N PRO A 972 -73.24 49.51 -19.97
CA PRO A 972 -72.82 48.28 -19.31
C PRO A 972 -73.80 47.14 -19.59
N VAL A 973 -73.35 45.93 -19.28
CA VAL A 973 -74.14 44.71 -19.19
C VAL A 973 -73.42 43.77 -18.23
N GLU A 974 -74.14 43.01 -17.40
CA GLU A 974 -73.58 41.85 -16.70
C GLU A 974 -74.23 40.56 -17.18
N ASN A 975 -73.57 39.44 -16.94
CA ASN A 975 -74.02 38.13 -17.39
C ASN A 975 -73.57 37.03 -16.43
N VAL A 976 -74.55 36.25 -15.95
CA VAL A 976 -74.31 34.95 -15.32
C VAL A 976 -74.85 33.86 -16.26
N TYR A 977 -74.01 32.91 -16.62
CA TYR A 977 -74.37 31.78 -17.48
C TYR A 977 -74.09 30.44 -16.77
N TRP A 978 -74.84 29.41 -17.16
CA TRP A 978 -74.62 28.04 -16.72
C TRP A 978 -74.24 27.17 -17.93
N GLU A 979 -73.11 26.48 -17.85
CA GLU A 979 -72.69 25.58 -18.94
C GLU A 979 -73.64 24.39 -19.10
N LYS A 980 -73.78 23.90 -20.34
CA LYS A 980 -74.77 22.88 -20.69
C LYS A 980 -74.57 21.58 -19.90
N GLY A 981 -75.57 21.20 -19.12
CA GLY A 981 -75.57 20.04 -18.23
C GLY A 981 -74.98 20.30 -16.84
N LYS A 982 -74.50 21.53 -16.55
CA LYS A 982 -74.00 21.93 -15.24
C LYS A 982 -75.11 22.48 -14.33
N ALA A 983 -76.13 23.14 -14.88
CA ALA A 983 -77.21 23.74 -14.09
C ALA A 983 -77.97 22.70 -13.26
N ILE A 984 -78.11 22.94 -11.95
CA ILE A 984 -78.90 22.10 -11.04
C ILE A 984 -80.40 22.48 -11.18
N PRO A 985 -81.35 21.53 -11.30
CA PRO A 985 -82.78 21.84 -11.28
C PRO A 985 -83.23 22.53 -9.99
N GLY A 986 -84.14 23.50 -10.09
CA GLY A 986 -84.69 24.22 -8.94
C GLY A 986 -84.96 25.70 -9.20
N GLU A 987 -85.11 26.45 -8.12
CA GLU A 987 -85.40 27.88 -8.13
C GLU A 987 -84.11 28.72 -8.03
N TYR A 988 -83.87 29.58 -9.03
CA TYR A 988 -82.78 30.56 -9.02
C TYR A 988 -83.35 31.94 -8.73
N LYS A 989 -83.07 32.49 -7.54
CA LYS A 989 -83.59 33.79 -7.09
C LYS A 989 -82.63 34.90 -7.50
N VAL A 990 -83.12 35.85 -8.29
CA VAL A 990 -82.32 36.93 -8.88
C VAL A 990 -82.60 38.24 -8.16
N TYR A 991 -81.53 38.93 -7.80
CA TYR A 991 -81.53 40.22 -7.13
C TYR A 991 -80.57 41.17 -7.86
N VAL A 992 -80.74 42.47 -7.66
CA VAL A 992 -79.84 43.52 -8.16
C VAL A 992 -79.49 44.47 -7.02
N HIS A 993 -78.24 44.91 -6.96
CA HIS A 993 -77.70 45.76 -5.90
C HIS A 993 -76.94 46.95 -6.48
N HIS A 994 -77.19 48.16 -5.99
CA HIS A 994 -76.46 49.38 -6.42
C HIS A 994 -75.17 49.51 -5.62
N PHE A 995 -74.12 48.85 -6.10
CA PHE A 995 -72.84 48.74 -5.40
C PHE A 995 -72.15 50.09 -5.22
N LYS A 996 -72.09 50.90 -6.30
CA LYS A 996 -71.25 52.11 -6.33
C LYS A 996 -71.79 53.19 -7.27
N LYS A 997 -72.03 54.38 -6.70
CA LYS A 997 -72.39 55.58 -7.47
C LYS A 997 -71.14 56.32 -7.95
N HIS A 998 -70.76 56.10 -9.20
CA HIS A 998 -69.58 56.75 -9.75
C HIS A 998 -69.80 58.23 -10.09
N ASN A 999 -68.86 59.08 -9.68
CA ASN A 999 -68.93 60.53 -9.88
C ASN A 999 -68.53 60.94 -11.32
N LYS A 1000 -69.40 60.66 -12.29
CA LYS A 1000 -69.24 61.04 -13.71
C LYS A 1000 -70.29 62.07 -14.13
N ARG A 1001 -69.93 62.96 -15.06
CA ARG A 1001 -70.83 64.01 -15.57
C ARG A 1001 -72.05 63.40 -16.30
N ASN A 1002 -73.24 63.87 -15.92
CA ASN A 1002 -74.54 63.39 -16.36
C ASN A 1002 -74.83 61.91 -16.00
N ASN A 1003 -74.23 61.39 -14.92
CA ASN A 1003 -74.61 60.09 -14.37
C ASN A 1003 -75.91 60.24 -13.56
N GLN A 1004 -76.94 59.45 -13.89
CA GLN A 1004 -78.29 59.57 -13.30
C GLN A 1004 -78.42 58.68 -12.06
N ASP A 1005 -79.29 59.07 -11.12
CA ASP A 1005 -79.62 58.32 -9.92
C ASP A 1005 -81.04 58.73 -9.46
N PRO A 1006 -82.00 57.80 -9.24
CA PRO A 1006 -81.88 56.35 -9.37
C PRO A 1006 -81.51 55.89 -10.79
N THR A 1007 -80.80 54.76 -10.86
CA THR A 1007 -80.46 54.06 -12.10
C THR A 1007 -81.63 53.17 -12.53
N GLU A 1008 -82.15 53.38 -13.73
CA GLU A 1008 -83.09 52.43 -14.36
C GLU A 1008 -82.31 51.24 -14.95
N PHE A 1009 -82.75 50.02 -14.66
CA PHE A 1009 -82.13 48.78 -15.10
C PHE A 1009 -83.17 47.80 -15.65
N ARG A 1010 -82.70 46.85 -16.46
CA ARG A 1010 -83.47 45.72 -17.01
C ARG A 1010 -82.71 44.42 -16.79
N VAL A 1011 -83.40 43.34 -16.46
CA VAL A 1011 -82.85 41.98 -16.34
C VAL A 1011 -83.52 41.09 -17.37
N GLN A 1012 -82.74 40.41 -18.20
CA GLN A 1012 -83.20 39.39 -19.12
C GLN A 1012 -82.89 38.01 -18.56
N MET A 1013 -83.91 37.17 -18.40
CA MET A 1013 -83.76 35.74 -18.10
C MET A 1013 -84.01 34.95 -19.40
N LYS A 1014 -83.01 34.23 -19.90
CA LYS A 1014 -83.08 33.47 -21.16
C LYS A 1014 -82.81 31.99 -20.92
N MET A 1015 -83.73 31.12 -21.36
CA MET A 1015 -83.60 29.66 -21.34
C MET A 1015 -83.99 29.11 -22.73
N GLY A 1016 -83.01 28.63 -23.48
CA GLY A 1016 -83.18 28.34 -24.92
C GLY A 1016 -83.67 29.58 -25.68
N GLU A 1017 -84.75 29.44 -26.45
CA GLU A 1017 -85.40 30.56 -27.15
C GLU A 1017 -86.36 31.37 -26.27
N ARG A 1018 -86.70 30.90 -25.06
CA ARG A 1018 -87.62 31.62 -24.16
C ARG A 1018 -86.89 32.75 -23.45
N ARG A 1019 -87.47 33.95 -23.46
CA ARG A 1019 -86.93 35.15 -22.83
C ARG A 1019 -87.99 35.89 -22.02
N GLY A 1020 -87.70 36.13 -20.75
CA GLY A 1020 -88.41 37.11 -19.92
C GLY A 1020 -87.53 38.33 -19.72
N GLU A 1021 -88.12 39.52 -19.68
CA GLU A 1021 -87.41 40.75 -19.31
C GLU A 1021 -88.18 41.47 -18.20
N LEU A 1022 -87.48 41.88 -17.15
CA LEU A 1022 -88.01 42.59 -15.99
C LEU A 1022 -87.33 43.95 -15.90
N LYS A 1023 -88.04 44.97 -15.39
CA LYS A 1023 -87.57 46.35 -15.37
C LYS A 1023 -87.68 46.95 -13.97
N GLY A 1024 -86.58 47.49 -13.46
CA GLY A 1024 -86.50 48.10 -12.13
C GLY A 1024 -85.77 49.43 -12.13
N ARG A 1025 -85.70 50.05 -10.95
CA ARG A 1025 -84.82 51.20 -10.69
C ARG A 1025 -84.29 51.14 -9.26
N LEU A 1026 -83.02 51.50 -9.08
CA LEU A 1026 -82.32 51.48 -7.80
C LEU A 1026 -81.54 52.78 -7.60
N SER A 1027 -81.52 53.31 -6.39
CA SER A 1027 -80.65 54.40 -5.95
C SER A 1027 -79.47 53.85 -5.16
N ASN A 1028 -78.34 54.55 -5.10
CA ASN A 1028 -77.27 54.16 -4.18
C ASN A 1028 -77.74 54.34 -2.72
N GLY A 1029 -77.63 53.26 -1.94
CA GLY A 1029 -78.10 53.19 -0.55
C GLY A 1029 -79.53 52.65 -0.39
N ASP A 1030 -80.24 52.35 -1.49
CA ASP A 1030 -81.42 51.48 -1.44
C ASP A 1030 -80.98 50.04 -1.08
N PRO A 1031 -81.80 49.25 -0.37
CA PRO A 1031 -81.51 47.85 -0.12
C PRO A 1031 -81.48 47.05 -1.43
N VAL A 1032 -80.83 45.88 -1.40
CA VAL A 1032 -80.83 44.91 -2.51
C VAL A 1032 -82.26 44.66 -2.98
N MET A 1033 -82.51 44.77 -4.29
CA MET A 1033 -83.83 44.59 -4.88
C MET A 1033 -83.99 43.16 -5.36
N PHE A 1034 -84.98 42.43 -4.86
CA PHE A 1034 -85.40 41.18 -5.48
C PHE A 1034 -86.06 41.46 -6.83
N VAL A 1035 -85.58 40.79 -7.88
CA VAL A 1035 -86.10 40.94 -9.25
C VAL A 1035 -87.12 39.84 -9.55
N GLY A 1036 -86.81 38.59 -9.20
CA GLY A 1036 -87.71 37.47 -9.40
C GLY A 1036 -86.99 36.12 -9.47
N THR A 1037 -87.75 35.05 -9.70
CA THR A 1037 -87.24 33.67 -9.70
C THR A 1037 -87.27 33.07 -11.10
N LEU A 1038 -86.17 32.44 -11.51
CA LEU A 1038 -86.12 31.55 -12.67
C LEU A 1038 -86.19 30.09 -12.20
N ASN A 1039 -87.28 29.40 -12.53
CA ASN A 1039 -87.44 27.98 -12.19
C ASN A 1039 -86.95 27.11 -13.34
N PHE A 1040 -85.85 26.38 -13.10
CA PHE A 1040 -85.19 25.52 -14.08
C PHE A 1040 -85.47 24.04 -13.84
N ASP A 1041 -85.85 23.32 -14.90
CA ASP A 1041 -86.16 21.89 -14.91
C ASP A 1041 -85.60 21.25 -16.19
N ARG A 1042 -85.02 20.05 -16.07
CA ARG A 1042 -84.22 19.38 -17.14
C ARG A 1042 -85.10 18.52 -18.07
N LYS A 1043 -86.22 19.07 -18.55
CA LYS A 1043 -87.17 18.37 -19.45
C LYS A 1043 -86.85 18.57 -20.93
#